data_AF-A0A0E2LSH2-F1
#
_entry.id   AF-A0A0E2LSH2-F1
#
_cell.length_a   1.000
_cell.length_b   1.000
_cell.length_c   1.000
_cell.angle_alpha   90.00
_cell.angle_beta   90.00
_cell.angle_gamma   90.00
#
_symmetry.space_group_name_H-M   'P 1'
#
loop_
_entity.id
_entity.type
_entity.pdbx_description
1 polymer ?
#
loop_
_entity_poly.entity_id
_entity_poly.type
_entity_poly.pdbx_seq_one_letter_code
_entity_poly.pdbx_strand_id
1 'polypeptide(L)'
;MMKRYTIILAVFLLFCTVFTFQIKARPYERFADVEKPWIQKHSMDSKLVPANKGNLIQAEIVYQSVSEHSDLVISPVNEIRPANRFPSHRKSFFAENLRASPPVVPVAVDKYAVPVANPMDPENPNAWDVTLKITTKAVTVPVDVVMVIDQSSSMGGQNIARLKSAIASGQRFVKKMLPKGMATEGVRIALVSYDHEPHRLSDFTKDTAFLCQKIRALTPIWGTHTQGGLKMARNIMATSTAVDKHIILMSDGLATEQYPVKNVTTADFIGKTGNANDPIDLVIQGAINFPTNYVSNNPSTPLTPNYPTHSSKVGRRNLPESKFDYSNLSARITFDGVAGALVYEPRFPHPYYYYFPCNAAINEAQFAKNSGYTIHTIGYDLGDFALANNSLKLTATDENHFFTATPANLAAAFDNIAQTINIGIQRGEVTDFVAPGFIVKNLTQSGDVTHLLNVSNGTVQYDVSTKKLTWTTGTILSSSEATITYRIYADLDYIQNNDIPVNTTSAIGPDLGGFDTNTEAKLTYTNSNGEPNQQLIFPRPTVKLGYGVIKRHYVLVNKDGQPIQANGTVVSSLSEAHVLQSQDFFLPSGGGHIVPKWIKLDKTTEALQYYSVPPTNTVITTADGKRYRFVEVPGSTPNPGQIGISWKKPAGNAYFAYKLLNYWMGGTTDQQSEWDVTSNWTGAQVPLTGEDVEFATTENFGSPAVADLHVPTTNPKIIGNLINNSDKDLVVTTSSQLTINGVVEDNNPNVGTIVVKSSKDNPTGTLLFANPGNNQNVGGTVEF
;
A
#
# COMPACT_ATOMS: atom_id res chain seq x y z
N MET A 1 -22.46 43.50 -26.72
CA MET A 1 -22.38 42.04 -26.51
C MET A 1 -23.08 41.66 -25.20
N MET A 2 -24.39 41.96 -25.09
CA MET A 2 -25.14 41.92 -23.81
C MET A 2 -26.65 41.69 -24.00
N LYS A 3 -27.05 40.91 -25.03
CA LYS A 3 -28.47 40.61 -25.34
C LYS A 3 -28.74 39.13 -25.69
N ARG A 4 -27.86 38.19 -25.30
CA ARG A 4 -28.07 36.74 -25.55
C ARG A 4 -28.11 35.85 -24.29
N TYR A 5 -27.94 36.40 -23.10
CA TYR A 5 -27.99 35.62 -21.84
C TYR A 5 -29.35 35.65 -21.12
N THR A 6 -30.28 36.51 -21.53
CA THR A 6 -31.59 36.65 -20.85
C THR A 6 -32.64 35.64 -21.33
N ILE A 7 -32.37 34.87 -22.40
CA ILE A 7 -33.31 33.87 -22.95
C ILE A 7 -33.00 32.44 -22.46
N ILE A 8 -31.76 32.16 -22.04
CA ILE A 8 -31.35 30.82 -21.60
C ILE A 8 -31.68 30.55 -20.12
N LEU A 9 -31.76 31.60 -19.28
CA LEU A 9 -32.18 31.46 -17.88
C LEU A 9 -33.71 31.29 -17.72
N ALA A 10 -34.50 31.73 -18.71
CA ALA A 10 -35.97 31.64 -18.68
C ALA A 10 -36.51 30.27 -19.13
N VAL A 11 -35.74 29.49 -19.90
CA VAL A 11 -36.13 28.12 -20.31
C VAL A 11 -35.78 27.08 -19.24
N PHE A 12 -34.79 27.34 -18.39
CA PHE A 12 -34.39 26.42 -17.31
C PHE A 12 -35.30 26.51 -16.08
N LEU A 13 -35.97 27.64 -15.84
CA LEU A 13 -36.92 27.82 -14.74
C LEU A 13 -38.35 27.35 -15.06
N LEU A 14 -38.67 27.01 -16.32
CA LEU A 14 -40.00 26.56 -16.75
C LEU A 14 -40.17 25.02 -16.72
N PHE A 15 -39.10 24.24 -16.52
CA PHE A 15 -39.17 22.76 -16.46
C PHE A 15 -39.26 22.17 -15.05
N CYS A 16 -39.21 22.99 -13.99
CA CYS A 16 -39.33 22.53 -12.60
C CYS A 16 -40.72 22.68 -11.97
N THR A 17 -41.76 23.07 -12.73
CA THR A 17 -43.09 23.33 -12.15
C THR A 17 -44.25 22.76 -12.98
N VAL A 18 -44.28 21.45 -13.23
CA VAL A 18 -45.55 20.71 -13.47
C VAL A 18 -45.36 19.24 -13.03
N PHE A 19 -45.69 18.92 -11.78
CA PHE A 19 -46.36 17.67 -11.34
C PHE A 19 -46.45 17.67 -9.81
N THR A 20 -47.44 18.38 -9.27
CA THR A 20 -47.87 18.30 -7.87
C THR A 20 -49.38 18.26 -7.82
N PHE A 21 -49.95 17.06 -7.60
CA PHE A 21 -51.27 16.84 -6.97
C PHE A 21 -51.21 15.45 -6.28
N GLN A 22 -51.05 15.43 -4.96
CA GLN A 22 -52.08 15.14 -3.94
C GLN A 22 -52.40 13.64 -3.74
N ILE A 23 -51.77 13.01 -2.74
CA ILE A 23 -52.46 12.06 -1.85
C ILE A 23 -52.08 12.41 -0.41
N LYS A 24 -53.12 12.69 0.39
CA LYS A 24 -53.08 13.07 1.80
C LYS A 24 -52.57 11.94 2.67
N ALA A 25 -51.59 12.22 3.53
CA ALA A 25 -51.24 11.39 4.67
C ALA A 25 -52.31 11.50 5.76
N ARG A 26 -52.75 10.36 6.31
CA ARG A 26 -53.36 10.27 7.64
C ARG A 26 -52.43 9.47 8.56
N PRO A 27 -52.37 9.80 9.86
CA PRO A 27 -51.46 9.20 10.82
C PRO A 27 -51.99 7.83 11.27
N TYR A 28 -51.10 6.86 11.48
CA TYR A 28 -51.45 5.61 12.15
C TYR A 28 -50.87 5.60 13.56
N GLU A 29 -51.77 5.41 14.51
CA GLU A 29 -51.56 5.35 15.94
C GLU A 29 -50.80 4.09 16.37
N ARG A 30 -50.16 4.21 17.52
CA ARG A 30 -49.47 3.15 18.26
C ARG A 30 -50.46 2.58 19.26
N PHE A 31 -50.72 1.27 19.26
CA PHE A 31 -51.29 0.58 20.44
C PHE A 31 -50.79 -0.87 20.59
N ALA A 32 -50.73 -1.23 21.87
CA ALA A 32 -50.09 -2.32 22.60
C ALA A 32 -50.41 -3.79 22.19
N ASP A 33 -49.44 -4.64 22.53
CA ASP A 33 -49.48 -5.97 23.17
C ASP A 33 -50.78 -6.77 23.20
N VAL A 34 -50.64 -8.11 23.03
CA VAL A 34 -51.10 -9.15 23.99
C VAL A 34 -50.73 -10.55 23.43
N GLU A 35 -49.91 -11.27 24.21
CA GLU A 35 -49.98 -12.70 24.60
C GLU A 35 -50.37 -13.76 23.54
N LYS A 36 -49.81 -14.98 23.47
CA LYS A 36 -49.14 -15.87 24.43
C LYS A 36 -48.58 -17.07 23.63
N PRO A 37 -47.38 -17.58 23.94
CA PRO A 37 -46.95 -18.94 23.57
C PRO A 37 -47.40 -19.95 24.65
N TRP A 38 -47.17 -21.26 24.40
CA TRP A 38 -47.30 -22.48 25.26
C TRP A 38 -48.27 -23.52 24.66
N ILE A 39 -47.97 -24.84 24.53
CA ILE A 39 -47.25 -25.76 25.45
C ILE A 39 -46.84 -27.07 24.72
N GLN A 40 -45.65 -27.59 25.08
CA GLN A 40 -45.20 -28.99 25.38
C GLN A 40 -45.43 -30.17 24.40
N LYS A 41 -44.53 -31.17 24.34
CA LYS A 41 -43.97 -32.02 25.42
C LYS A 41 -42.56 -32.54 25.10
N HIS A 42 -41.59 -32.31 26.01
CA HIS A 42 -41.01 -33.22 27.03
C HIS A 42 -39.76 -33.96 26.49
N SER A 43 -38.64 -34.09 27.20
CA SER A 43 -38.43 -34.17 28.65
C SER A 43 -36.97 -33.80 29.00
N MET A 44 -36.77 -32.98 30.04
CA MET A 44 -35.60 -33.04 30.93
C MET A 44 -35.85 -34.24 31.89
N ASP A 45 -34.89 -34.89 32.55
CA ASP A 45 -34.13 -34.30 33.64
C ASP A 45 -33.12 -35.31 34.26
N SER A 46 -32.24 -34.75 35.10
CA SER A 46 -31.50 -35.35 36.23
C SER A 46 -30.06 -35.87 36.03
N LYS A 47 -29.11 -34.95 36.31
CA LYS A 47 -28.03 -34.99 37.32
C LYS A 47 -27.44 -36.35 37.73
N LEU A 48 -26.10 -36.42 37.70
CA LEU A 48 -25.20 -36.83 38.82
C LEU A 48 -23.73 -36.44 38.50
N VAL A 49 -23.00 -35.98 39.52
CA VAL A 49 -21.57 -35.55 39.61
C VAL A 49 -20.75 -36.74 40.18
N PRO A 50 -19.38 -36.83 40.29
CA PRO A 50 -18.19 -36.07 39.79
C PRO A 50 -17.10 -36.94 39.07
N ALA A 51 -16.02 -36.31 38.54
CA ALA A 51 -14.59 -36.59 38.88
C ALA A 51 -13.55 -36.29 37.75
N ASN A 52 -12.80 -35.20 37.95
CA ASN A 52 -11.34 -34.99 37.80
C ASN A 52 -10.42 -35.67 36.73
N LYS A 53 -9.55 -34.79 36.20
CA LYS A 53 -8.14 -34.92 35.71
C LYS A 53 -7.89 -35.35 34.25
N GLY A 54 -7.16 -34.49 33.52
CA GLY A 54 -6.41 -34.87 32.31
C GLY A 54 -5.92 -33.66 31.50
N ASN A 55 -4.60 -33.52 31.36
CA ASN A 55 -3.84 -32.36 30.89
C ASN A 55 -4.02 -31.91 29.42
N LEU A 56 -3.76 -30.61 29.24
CA LEU A 56 -3.32 -29.92 28.02
C LEU A 56 -1.97 -30.47 27.49
N ILE A 57 -1.70 -30.33 26.19
CA ILE A 57 -0.45 -29.76 25.62
C ILE A 57 -0.58 -29.63 24.07
N GLN A 58 -0.07 -28.50 23.58
CA GLN A 58 0.13 -28.07 22.18
C GLN A 58 1.04 -29.02 21.37
N ALA A 59 0.86 -29.04 20.04
CA ALA A 59 1.85 -29.57 19.09
C ALA A 59 2.35 -28.43 18.19
N GLU A 60 3.64 -28.12 18.35
CA GLU A 60 4.46 -27.22 17.53
C GLU A 60 5.11 -27.98 16.36
N ILE A 61 5.37 -27.23 15.29
CA ILE A 61 5.99 -27.66 14.04
C ILE A 61 7.51 -27.51 14.17
N VAL A 62 8.28 -28.56 13.84
CA VAL A 62 9.75 -28.52 13.78
C VAL A 62 10.22 -28.71 12.34
N TYR A 63 10.98 -27.73 11.85
CA TYR A 63 11.89 -27.81 10.71
C TYR A 63 13.23 -28.41 11.16
N GLN A 64 13.86 -29.26 10.35
CA GLN A 64 15.27 -29.61 10.53
C GLN A 64 16.03 -29.62 9.20
N SER A 65 17.12 -28.87 9.21
CA SER A 65 18.21 -28.82 8.22
C SER A 65 19.21 -29.96 8.47
N VAL A 66 19.95 -30.38 7.43
CA VAL A 66 21.16 -31.20 7.59
C VAL A 66 22.25 -30.69 6.64
N SER A 67 23.41 -30.41 7.21
CA SER A 67 24.67 -30.00 6.57
C SER A 67 25.58 -31.19 6.23
N GLU A 68 26.52 -30.92 5.34
CA GLU A 68 27.62 -31.74 4.82
C GLU A 68 28.47 -32.46 5.88
N HIS A 69 29.04 -33.62 5.52
CA HIS A 69 30.43 -34.02 5.77
C HIS A 69 30.88 -35.15 4.84
N SER A 70 32.16 -35.08 4.46
CA SER A 70 32.94 -35.87 3.51
C SER A 70 33.44 -37.22 4.08
N ASP A 71 33.62 -38.25 3.23
CA ASP A 71 34.94 -38.87 2.97
C ASP A 71 34.91 -40.12 2.05
N LEU A 72 35.99 -40.18 1.27
CA LEU A 72 36.54 -41.15 0.30
C LEU A 72 36.35 -42.66 0.55
N VAL A 73 36.12 -43.45 -0.52
CA VAL A 73 36.94 -44.63 -0.94
C VAL A 73 36.78 -44.90 -2.46
N ILE A 74 37.90 -45.15 -3.16
CA ILE A 74 38.02 -45.49 -4.60
C ILE A 74 38.31 -47.00 -4.76
N SER A 75 37.75 -47.63 -5.82
CA SER A 75 38.32 -48.72 -6.70
C SER A 75 37.37 -49.95 -6.91
N PRO A 76 37.53 -50.80 -7.97
CA PRO A 76 36.94 -50.54 -9.30
C PRO A 76 36.36 -51.81 -10.01
N VAL A 77 35.85 -51.62 -11.24
CA VAL A 77 35.67 -52.59 -12.36
C VAL A 77 34.69 -53.78 -12.20
N ASN A 78 33.65 -53.80 -13.05
CA ASN A 78 33.47 -54.89 -14.03
C ASN A 78 32.43 -54.56 -15.12
N GLU A 79 32.91 -54.60 -16.37
CA GLU A 79 32.13 -54.66 -17.60
C GLU A 79 31.49 -56.06 -17.76
N ILE A 80 30.22 -56.13 -18.14
CA ILE A 80 29.69 -57.21 -18.99
C ILE A 80 28.76 -56.60 -20.05
N ARG A 81 29.03 -56.93 -21.31
CA ARG A 81 28.37 -56.50 -22.57
C ARG A 81 27.14 -57.39 -22.93
N PRO A 82 26.35 -57.05 -23.97
CA PRO A 82 24.88 -57.13 -23.98
C PRO A 82 24.24 -58.24 -24.85
N ALA A 83 22.93 -58.47 -24.65
CA ALA A 83 21.98 -59.10 -25.58
C ALA A 83 20.55 -58.74 -25.08
N ASN A 84 19.49 -58.43 -25.82
CA ASN A 84 19.13 -58.62 -27.22
C ASN A 84 18.09 -57.56 -27.64
N ARG A 85 18.07 -57.28 -28.94
CA ARG A 85 17.11 -56.42 -29.66
C ARG A 85 15.66 -56.89 -29.50
N PHE A 86 14.75 -55.95 -29.22
CA PHE A 86 13.39 -55.95 -29.78
C PHE A 86 13.12 -54.58 -30.43
N PRO A 87 12.55 -54.53 -31.65
CA PRO A 87 12.56 -53.35 -32.49
C PRO A 87 11.55 -52.29 -32.04
N SER A 88 12.07 -51.07 -31.96
CA SER A 88 11.36 -49.81 -31.81
C SER A 88 10.41 -49.55 -32.99
N HIS A 89 9.11 -49.60 -32.75
CA HIS A 89 8.08 -48.90 -33.55
C HIS A 89 7.02 -48.30 -32.61
N ARG A 90 7.44 -47.43 -31.69
CA ARG A 90 6.60 -46.28 -31.30
C ARG A 90 7.17 -45.07 -32.01
N LYS A 91 6.67 -44.79 -33.21
CA LYS A 91 6.71 -43.41 -33.72
C LYS A 91 5.86 -42.61 -32.76
N SER A 92 6.50 -41.81 -31.92
CA SER A 92 5.84 -40.78 -31.13
C SER A 92 5.15 -39.83 -32.11
N PHE A 93 3.85 -40.01 -32.28
CA PHE A 93 2.98 -38.94 -32.78
C PHE A 93 2.74 -37.94 -31.65
N PHE A 94 3.83 -37.35 -31.18
CA PHE A 94 3.84 -36.05 -30.52
C PHE A 94 4.79 -35.22 -31.37
N ALA A 95 4.34 -34.85 -32.57
CA ALA A 95 4.81 -33.60 -33.11
C ALA A 95 4.22 -32.56 -32.17
N GLU A 96 5.02 -32.12 -31.19
CA GLU A 96 4.75 -30.93 -30.42
C GLU A 96 4.49 -29.82 -31.43
N ASN A 97 3.21 -29.47 -31.60
CA ASN A 97 2.85 -28.12 -31.97
C ASN A 97 3.27 -27.25 -30.78
N LEU A 98 4.57 -26.96 -30.66
CA LEU A 98 5.09 -25.90 -29.82
C LEU A 98 4.43 -24.61 -30.31
N ARG A 99 3.32 -24.25 -29.68
CA ARG A 99 2.70 -22.92 -29.78
C ARG A 99 3.84 -21.93 -29.51
N ALA A 100 4.21 -21.13 -30.50
CA ALA A 100 5.14 -20.03 -30.29
C ALA A 100 4.55 -19.12 -29.21
N SER A 101 5.28 -18.89 -28.12
CA SER A 101 4.85 -17.97 -27.08
C SER A 101 4.65 -16.57 -27.68
N PRO A 102 3.59 -15.84 -27.29
CA PRO A 102 3.40 -14.48 -27.75
C PRO A 102 4.58 -13.58 -27.34
N PRO A 103 4.83 -12.45 -28.01
CA PRO A 103 5.82 -11.49 -27.56
C PRO A 103 5.50 -11.01 -26.13
N VAL A 104 6.54 -10.82 -25.31
CA VAL A 104 6.37 -10.32 -23.95
C VAL A 104 5.88 -8.86 -23.99
N VAL A 105 4.84 -8.54 -23.22
CA VAL A 105 4.33 -7.18 -23.08
C VAL A 105 5.43 -6.27 -22.53
N PRO A 106 5.80 -5.17 -23.22
CA PRO A 106 6.81 -4.25 -22.71
C PRO A 106 6.35 -3.59 -21.41
N VAL A 107 7.26 -3.58 -20.43
CA VAL A 107 7.09 -2.91 -19.14
C VAL A 107 8.13 -1.80 -19.05
N ALA A 108 7.70 -0.62 -18.61
CA ALA A 108 8.57 0.49 -18.27
C ALA A 108 8.27 0.95 -16.83
N VAL A 109 9.29 1.48 -16.17
CA VAL A 109 9.18 2.08 -14.85
C VAL A 109 9.66 3.52 -14.89
N ASP A 110 9.05 4.37 -14.07
CA ASP A 110 9.34 5.79 -13.98
C ASP A 110 9.19 6.23 -12.52
N LYS A 111 10.01 7.21 -12.11
CA LYS A 111 10.01 7.75 -10.75
C LYS A 111 10.44 9.20 -10.76
N TYR A 112 9.69 10.04 -10.06
CA TYR A 112 9.96 11.46 -9.95
C TYR A 112 9.50 12.00 -8.60
N ALA A 113 10.10 13.12 -8.19
CA ALA A 113 9.76 13.84 -6.97
C ALA A 113 9.25 15.24 -7.35
N VAL A 114 8.02 15.56 -6.99
CA VAL A 114 7.41 16.88 -7.25
C VAL A 114 7.49 17.72 -5.99
N PRO A 115 8.13 18.91 -6.01
CA PRO A 115 8.12 19.82 -4.87
C PRO A 115 6.69 20.22 -4.51
N VAL A 116 6.33 20.13 -3.23
CA VAL A 116 5.00 20.53 -2.75
C VAL A 116 4.93 22.05 -2.71
N ALA A 117 4.12 22.64 -3.59
CA ALA A 117 3.94 24.08 -3.70
C ALA A 117 2.49 24.43 -4.06
N ASN A 118 2.06 25.65 -3.71
CA ASN A 118 0.73 26.20 -3.98
C ASN A 118 -0.45 25.34 -3.45
N PRO A 119 -0.57 25.14 -2.12
CA PRO A 119 0.26 25.70 -1.05
C PRO A 119 1.50 24.85 -0.75
N MET A 120 2.52 25.46 -0.16
CA MET A 120 3.62 24.70 0.46
C MET A 120 3.07 23.91 1.65
N ASP A 121 3.75 22.81 2.00
CA ASP A 121 3.36 22.02 3.15
C ASP A 121 3.57 22.81 4.45
N PRO A 122 2.53 22.97 5.30
CA PRO A 122 2.59 23.84 6.47
C PRO A 122 3.44 23.28 7.61
N GLU A 123 3.64 21.96 7.67
CA GLU A 123 4.47 21.33 8.72
C GLU A 123 5.96 21.50 8.40
N ASN A 124 6.33 21.28 7.14
CA ASN A 124 7.70 21.44 6.65
C ASN A 124 7.71 21.75 5.14
N PRO A 125 8.15 22.95 4.72
CA PRO A 125 8.14 23.35 3.31
C PRO A 125 9.19 22.61 2.46
N ASN A 126 10.14 21.89 3.08
CA ASN A 126 11.03 20.98 2.37
C ASN A 126 10.34 19.63 2.18
N ALA A 127 9.29 19.64 1.35
CA ALA A 127 8.44 18.50 1.08
C ALA A 127 8.36 18.19 -0.41
N TRP A 128 8.35 16.90 -0.73
CA TRP A 128 8.17 16.41 -2.09
C TRP A 128 7.21 15.23 -2.11
N ASP A 129 6.30 15.22 -3.09
CA ASP A 129 5.49 14.05 -3.42
C ASP A 129 6.27 13.17 -4.41
N VAL A 130 6.66 11.99 -3.96
CA VAL A 130 7.41 11.01 -4.76
C VAL A 130 6.44 10.01 -5.35
N THR A 131 6.44 9.88 -6.67
CA THR A 131 5.61 8.90 -7.40
C THR A 131 6.51 7.83 -8.02
N LEU A 132 6.16 6.56 -7.79
CA LEU A 132 6.68 5.43 -8.57
C LEU A 132 5.57 4.95 -9.48
N LYS A 133 5.89 4.79 -10.76
CA LYS A 133 4.93 4.45 -11.82
C LYS A 133 5.45 3.27 -12.62
N ILE A 134 4.58 2.29 -12.84
CA ILE A 134 4.78 1.16 -13.73
C ILE A 134 3.83 1.34 -14.91
N THR A 135 4.35 1.24 -16.12
CA THR A 135 3.55 1.33 -17.35
C THR A 135 3.74 0.06 -18.18
N THR A 136 2.64 -0.59 -18.52
CA THR A 136 2.61 -1.73 -19.44
C THR A 136 2.13 -1.24 -20.80
N LYS A 137 2.82 -1.64 -21.88
CA LYS A 137 2.36 -1.36 -23.26
C LYS A 137 1.41 -2.46 -23.74
N ALA A 138 1.03 -2.41 -25.01
CA ALA A 138 0.31 -3.49 -25.68
C ALA A 138 1.31 -4.43 -26.38
N VAL A 139 1.07 -5.73 -26.26
CA VAL A 139 1.40 -6.69 -27.32
C VAL A 139 0.08 -7.30 -27.75
N THR A 140 -0.26 -7.12 -29.01
CA THR A 140 -1.50 -7.64 -29.57
C THR A 140 -1.28 -9.12 -29.89
N VAL A 141 -1.63 -10.02 -28.97
CA VAL A 141 -1.73 -11.46 -29.25
C VAL A 141 -3.01 -11.67 -30.06
N PRO A 142 -2.93 -12.15 -31.31
CA PRO A 142 -4.14 -12.40 -32.08
C PRO A 142 -4.95 -13.51 -31.41
N VAL A 143 -6.22 -13.23 -31.13
CA VAL A 143 -7.18 -14.13 -30.52
C VAL A 143 -8.47 -14.16 -31.34
N ASP A 144 -8.90 -15.37 -31.64
CA ASP A 144 -10.15 -15.62 -32.36
C ASP A 144 -11.14 -16.35 -31.44
N VAL A 145 -12.36 -15.82 -31.37
CA VAL A 145 -13.44 -16.37 -30.55
C VAL A 145 -14.62 -16.75 -31.44
N VAL A 146 -15.15 -17.96 -31.29
CA VAL A 146 -16.44 -18.35 -31.88
C VAL A 146 -17.47 -18.49 -30.76
N MET A 147 -18.49 -17.63 -30.77
CA MET A 147 -19.64 -17.76 -29.90
C MET A 147 -20.66 -18.71 -30.51
N VAL A 148 -21.15 -19.67 -29.73
CA VAL A 148 -22.12 -20.69 -30.16
C VAL A 148 -23.32 -20.62 -29.23
N ILE A 149 -24.44 -20.09 -29.71
CA ILE A 149 -25.61 -19.79 -28.88
C ILE A 149 -26.77 -20.72 -29.20
N ASP A 150 -27.23 -21.43 -28.19
CA ASP A 150 -28.42 -22.24 -28.23
C ASP A 150 -29.67 -21.36 -28.36
N GLN A 151 -30.45 -21.58 -29.42
CA GLN A 151 -31.75 -20.96 -29.62
C GLN A 151 -32.86 -22.02 -29.72
N SER A 152 -32.65 -23.19 -29.12
CA SER A 152 -33.64 -24.26 -29.11
C SER A 152 -34.91 -23.88 -28.33
N SER A 153 -36.00 -24.62 -28.54
CA SER A 153 -37.29 -24.33 -27.91
C SER A 153 -37.25 -24.44 -26.38
N SER A 154 -36.33 -25.22 -25.80
CA SER A 154 -36.12 -25.31 -24.34
C SER A 154 -35.55 -24.03 -23.74
N MET A 155 -34.91 -23.19 -24.56
CA MET A 155 -34.50 -21.82 -24.21
C MET A 155 -35.66 -20.80 -24.28
N GLY A 156 -36.81 -21.22 -24.84
CA GLY A 156 -38.00 -20.40 -25.08
C GLY A 156 -39.23 -20.81 -24.27
N GLY A 157 -40.43 -20.43 -24.75
CA GLY A 157 -41.69 -20.78 -24.10
C GLY A 157 -41.75 -20.35 -22.63
N GLN A 158 -42.10 -21.29 -21.74
CA GLN A 158 -42.10 -21.06 -20.28
C GLN A 158 -40.70 -20.72 -19.73
N ASN A 159 -39.64 -21.11 -20.44
CA ASN A 159 -38.25 -20.89 -20.07
C ASN A 159 -37.61 -19.71 -20.82
N ILE A 160 -38.39 -18.80 -21.44
CA ILE A 160 -37.87 -17.69 -22.27
C ILE A 160 -36.85 -16.78 -21.55
N ALA A 161 -36.83 -16.79 -20.22
CA ALA A 161 -35.79 -16.14 -19.42
C ALA A 161 -34.37 -16.63 -19.77
N ARG A 162 -34.21 -17.89 -20.17
CA ARG A 162 -32.93 -18.49 -20.61
C ARG A 162 -32.41 -17.79 -21.86
N LEU A 163 -33.20 -17.75 -22.94
CA LEU A 163 -32.79 -17.08 -24.18
C LEU A 163 -32.61 -15.57 -23.97
N LYS A 164 -33.48 -14.91 -23.20
CA LYS A 164 -33.31 -13.48 -22.87
C LYS A 164 -31.98 -13.22 -22.13
N SER A 165 -31.62 -14.10 -21.20
CA SER A 165 -30.34 -14.04 -20.49
C SER A 165 -29.17 -14.24 -21.46
N ALA A 166 -29.24 -15.25 -22.35
CA ALA A 166 -28.21 -15.51 -23.37
C ALA A 166 -28.04 -14.33 -24.35
N ILE A 167 -29.13 -13.68 -24.77
CA ILE A 167 -29.10 -12.49 -25.61
C ILE A 167 -28.41 -11.32 -24.89
N ALA A 168 -28.74 -11.09 -23.63
CA ALA A 168 -28.18 -10.00 -22.84
C ALA A 168 -26.69 -10.22 -22.55
N SER A 169 -26.34 -11.41 -22.07
CA SER A 169 -24.96 -11.79 -21.73
C SER A 169 -24.07 -11.87 -22.98
N GLY A 170 -24.58 -12.39 -24.10
CA GLY A 170 -23.84 -12.49 -25.35
C GLY A 170 -23.48 -11.13 -25.93
N GLN A 171 -24.43 -10.18 -25.94
CA GLN A 171 -24.14 -8.79 -26.34
C GLN A 171 -23.13 -8.12 -25.40
N ARG A 172 -23.23 -8.37 -24.09
CA ARG A 172 -22.28 -7.85 -23.11
C ARG A 172 -20.88 -8.39 -23.37
N PHE A 173 -20.75 -9.69 -23.64
CA PHE A 173 -19.49 -10.32 -23.97
C PHE A 173 -18.85 -9.74 -25.23
N VAL A 174 -19.61 -9.62 -26.34
CA VAL A 174 -19.12 -9.02 -27.59
C VAL A 174 -18.52 -7.63 -27.35
N LYS A 175 -19.25 -6.75 -26.65
CA LYS A 175 -18.79 -5.39 -26.34
C LYS A 175 -17.55 -5.37 -25.45
N LYS A 176 -17.42 -6.34 -24.55
CA LYS A 176 -16.28 -6.44 -23.63
C LYS A 176 -15.01 -6.91 -24.33
N MET A 177 -15.14 -7.88 -25.23
CA MET A 177 -14.02 -8.40 -26.03
C MET A 177 -13.60 -7.45 -27.17
N LEU A 178 -14.52 -6.61 -27.64
CA LEU A 178 -14.27 -5.62 -28.69
C LEU A 178 -14.60 -4.18 -28.20
N PRO A 179 -13.92 -3.68 -27.15
CA PRO A 179 -14.28 -2.42 -26.50
C PRO A 179 -14.10 -1.19 -27.40
N LYS A 180 -13.24 -1.29 -28.43
CA LYS A 180 -13.02 -0.25 -29.44
C LYS A 180 -13.73 -0.55 -30.77
N GLY A 181 -14.68 -1.50 -30.76
CA GLY A 181 -15.35 -1.96 -31.98
C GLY A 181 -14.35 -2.45 -33.03
N MET A 182 -14.49 -1.94 -34.26
CA MET A 182 -13.59 -2.28 -35.39
C MET A 182 -12.13 -1.90 -35.14
N ALA A 183 -11.86 -0.94 -34.26
CA ALA A 183 -10.51 -0.53 -33.88
C ALA A 183 -9.91 -1.38 -32.75
N THR A 184 -10.59 -2.43 -32.29
CA THR A 184 -10.01 -3.36 -31.32
C THR A 184 -8.89 -4.16 -31.99
N GLU A 185 -7.70 -4.15 -31.41
CA GLU A 185 -6.57 -4.91 -31.92
C GLU A 185 -6.61 -6.37 -31.42
N GLY A 186 -6.12 -7.31 -32.24
CA GLY A 186 -5.90 -8.70 -31.85
C GLY A 186 -7.13 -9.59 -31.77
N VAL A 187 -8.28 -9.05 -31.39
CA VAL A 187 -9.50 -9.85 -31.17
C VAL A 187 -10.38 -9.87 -32.42
N ARG A 188 -10.91 -11.05 -32.79
CA ARG A 188 -12.06 -11.19 -33.70
C ARG A 188 -13.07 -12.16 -33.12
N ILE A 189 -14.34 -11.93 -33.43
CA ILE A 189 -15.45 -12.78 -32.98
C ILE A 189 -16.25 -13.27 -34.18
N ALA A 190 -16.50 -14.56 -34.26
CA ALA A 190 -17.50 -15.17 -35.12
C ALA A 190 -18.71 -15.62 -34.30
N LEU A 191 -19.85 -15.83 -34.96
CA LEU A 191 -21.10 -16.13 -34.28
C LEU A 191 -21.87 -17.25 -34.98
N VAL A 192 -22.22 -18.26 -34.19
CA VAL A 192 -23.07 -19.39 -34.56
C VAL A 192 -24.27 -19.39 -33.62
N SER A 193 -25.46 -19.62 -34.15
CA SER A 193 -26.59 -20.11 -33.36
C SER A 193 -26.96 -21.52 -33.77
N TYR A 194 -27.73 -22.23 -32.96
CA TYR A 194 -28.25 -23.53 -33.37
C TYR A 194 -29.58 -23.87 -32.68
N ASP A 195 -30.36 -24.67 -33.39
CA ASP A 195 -31.58 -25.34 -32.92
C ASP A 195 -31.53 -26.80 -33.38
N HIS A 196 -32.45 -27.30 -34.21
CA HIS A 196 -32.31 -28.62 -34.85
C HIS A 196 -31.22 -28.64 -35.93
N GLU A 197 -30.75 -27.49 -36.36
CA GLU A 197 -29.58 -27.32 -37.22
C GLU A 197 -28.73 -26.11 -36.77
N PRO A 198 -27.43 -26.06 -37.13
CA PRO A 198 -26.58 -24.91 -36.87
C PRO A 198 -26.70 -23.82 -37.93
N HIS A 199 -26.60 -22.56 -37.49
CA HIS A 199 -26.71 -21.35 -38.32
C HIS A 199 -25.45 -20.50 -38.20
N ARG A 200 -24.78 -20.23 -39.32
CA ARG A 200 -23.65 -19.29 -39.35
C ARG A 200 -24.20 -17.87 -39.42
N LEU A 201 -24.20 -17.16 -38.30
CA LEU A 201 -24.70 -15.78 -38.23
C LEU A 201 -23.64 -14.74 -38.63
N SER A 202 -22.36 -15.05 -38.39
CA SER A 202 -21.21 -14.23 -38.77
C SER A 202 -19.95 -15.07 -38.91
N ASP A 203 -19.10 -14.72 -39.88
CA ASP A 203 -17.69 -15.10 -39.86
C ASP A 203 -16.90 -14.21 -38.86
N PHE A 204 -15.59 -14.43 -38.71
CA PHE A 204 -14.74 -13.61 -37.84
C PHE A 204 -14.79 -12.13 -38.22
N THR A 205 -15.28 -11.30 -37.30
CA THR A 205 -15.41 -9.85 -37.49
C THR A 205 -15.06 -9.09 -36.21
N LYS A 206 -14.90 -7.78 -36.35
CA LYS A 206 -14.79 -6.81 -35.25
C LYS A 206 -16.00 -5.88 -35.16
N ASP A 207 -16.99 -6.08 -36.02
CA ASP A 207 -18.22 -5.29 -36.05
C ASP A 207 -19.15 -5.70 -34.89
N THR A 208 -19.02 -4.98 -33.79
CA THR A 208 -19.82 -5.21 -32.58
C THR A 208 -21.30 -4.92 -32.80
N ALA A 209 -21.65 -3.96 -33.64
CA ALA A 209 -23.03 -3.60 -33.92
C ALA A 209 -23.73 -4.71 -34.71
N PHE A 210 -23.06 -5.25 -35.73
CA PHE A 210 -23.54 -6.40 -36.51
C PHE A 210 -23.72 -7.64 -35.64
N LEU A 211 -22.72 -8.02 -34.84
CA LEU A 211 -22.81 -9.16 -33.93
C LEU A 211 -23.96 -9.00 -32.92
N CYS A 212 -24.10 -7.84 -32.29
CA CYS A 212 -25.20 -7.59 -31.35
C CYS A 212 -26.57 -7.56 -32.03
N GLN A 213 -26.66 -7.13 -33.29
CA GLN A 213 -27.90 -7.21 -34.07
C GLN A 213 -28.30 -8.67 -34.29
N LYS A 214 -27.36 -9.53 -34.71
CA LYS A 214 -27.62 -10.96 -34.91
C LYS A 214 -28.02 -11.67 -33.62
N ILE A 215 -27.36 -11.37 -32.50
CA ILE A 215 -27.71 -11.93 -31.18
C ILE A 215 -29.12 -11.50 -30.76
N ARG A 216 -29.53 -10.24 -31.00
CA ARG A 216 -30.89 -9.78 -30.67
C ARG A 216 -31.99 -10.44 -31.50
N ALA A 217 -31.65 -10.98 -32.67
CA ALA A 217 -32.58 -11.63 -33.58
C ALA A 217 -32.79 -13.12 -33.29
N LEU A 218 -32.11 -13.68 -32.28
CA LEU A 218 -32.29 -15.08 -31.89
C LEU A 218 -33.73 -15.34 -31.44
N THR A 219 -34.29 -16.45 -31.92
CA THR A 219 -35.67 -16.87 -31.63
C THR A 219 -35.70 -18.35 -31.30
N PRO A 220 -36.55 -18.80 -30.34
CA PRO A 220 -36.68 -20.21 -30.03
C PRO A 220 -37.19 -21.02 -31.23
N ILE A 221 -36.46 -22.06 -31.63
CA ILE A 221 -36.84 -23.02 -32.69
C ILE A 221 -36.68 -24.43 -32.13
N TRP A 222 -37.51 -25.39 -32.53
CA TRP A 222 -37.46 -26.75 -31.99
C TRP A 222 -36.12 -27.45 -32.31
N GLY A 223 -35.71 -28.35 -31.40
CA GLY A 223 -34.49 -29.16 -31.49
C GLY A 223 -33.23 -28.49 -30.92
N THR A 224 -32.31 -29.30 -30.38
CA THR A 224 -31.08 -28.84 -29.71
C THR A 224 -29.86 -29.64 -30.21
N HIS A 225 -29.34 -29.26 -31.38
CA HIS A 225 -28.23 -29.89 -32.10
C HIS A 225 -26.89 -29.27 -31.71
N THR A 226 -26.53 -29.44 -30.44
CA THR A 226 -25.29 -28.89 -29.88
C THR A 226 -24.04 -29.41 -30.60
N GLN A 227 -24.06 -30.66 -31.07
CA GLN A 227 -23.00 -31.19 -31.92
C GLN A 227 -22.85 -30.37 -33.21
N GLY A 228 -23.95 -30.03 -33.88
CA GLY A 228 -23.95 -29.19 -35.08
C GLY A 228 -23.37 -27.80 -34.82
N GLY A 229 -23.77 -27.16 -33.72
CA GLY A 229 -23.23 -25.86 -33.30
C GLY A 229 -21.70 -25.90 -33.11
N LEU A 230 -21.21 -26.92 -32.39
CA LEU A 230 -19.77 -27.13 -32.18
C LEU A 230 -19.04 -27.47 -33.48
N LYS A 231 -19.62 -28.31 -34.36
CA LYS A 231 -19.04 -28.64 -35.67
C LYS A 231 -18.89 -27.39 -36.54
N MET A 232 -19.90 -26.54 -36.57
CA MET A 232 -19.84 -25.28 -37.32
C MET A 232 -18.77 -24.35 -36.73
N ALA A 233 -18.65 -24.28 -35.41
CA ALA A 233 -17.59 -23.52 -34.75
C ALA A 233 -16.20 -24.04 -35.10
N ARG A 234 -15.99 -25.37 -35.15
CA ARG A 234 -14.73 -25.97 -35.63
C ARG A 234 -14.45 -25.59 -37.08
N ASN A 235 -15.46 -25.64 -37.95
CA ASN A 235 -15.30 -25.27 -39.37
C ASN A 235 -14.90 -23.79 -39.53
N ILE A 236 -15.46 -22.88 -38.73
CA ILE A 236 -15.07 -21.46 -38.73
C ILE A 236 -13.64 -21.31 -38.19
N MET A 237 -13.36 -21.89 -37.03
CA MET A 237 -12.05 -21.81 -36.36
C MET A 237 -10.90 -22.43 -37.17
N ALA A 238 -11.18 -23.38 -38.06
CA ALA A 238 -10.18 -23.97 -38.95
C ALA A 238 -9.51 -22.93 -39.88
N THR A 239 -10.15 -21.79 -40.14
CA THR A 239 -9.58 -20.67 -40.93
C THR A 239 -8.72 -19.72 -40.09
N SER A 240 -8.72 -19.87 -38.77
CA SER A 240 -8.01 -19.00 -37.84
C SER A 240 -6.50 -19.26 -37.84
N THR A 241 -5.73 -18.18 -37.99
CA THR A 241 -4.28 -18.14 -37.76
C THR A 241 -3.92 -17.48 -36.42
N ALA A 242 -4.91 -17.26 -35.54
CA ALA A 242 -4.69 -16.66 -34.23
C ALA A 242 -3.87 -17.57 -33.31
N VAL A 243 -3.14 -16.97 -32.37
CA VAL A 243 -2.39 -17.70 -31.34
C VAL A 243 -3.39 -18.39 -30.42
N ASP A 244 -4.36 -17.63 -29.92
CA ASP A 244 -5.42 -18.13 -29.05
C ASP A 244 -6.75 -18.29 -29.79
N LYS A 245 -7.41 -19.41 -29.51
CA LYS A 245 -8.59 -19.89 -30.24
C LYS A 245 -9.60 -20.39 -29.22
N HIS A 246 -10.71 -19.66 -29.09
CA HIS A 246 -11.73 -19.96 -28.10
C HIS A 246 -13.08 -20.28 -28.73
N ILE A 247 -13.78 -21.27 -28.17
CA ILE A 247 -15.20 -21.53 -28.43
C ILE A 247 -15.95 -21.23 -27.14
N ILE A 248 -17.02 -20.45 -27.22
CA ILE A 248 -17.90 -20.16 -26.08
C ILE A 248 -19.28 -20.68 -26.39
N LEU A 249 -19.64 -21.80 -25.78
CA LEU A 249 -20.96 -22.42 -25.91
C LEU A 249 -21.91 -21.90 -24.83
N MET A 250 -23.05 -21.36 -25.25
CA MET A 250 -24.09 -20.81 -24.39
C MET A 250 -25.37 -21.64 -24.58
N SER A 251 -25.69 -22.54 -23.65
CA SER A 251 -26.78 -23.51 -23.78
C SER A 251 -27.43 -23.82 -22.44
N ASP A 252 -28.67 -24.31 -22.43
CA ASP A 252 -29.25 -24.90 -21.22
C ASP A 252 -28.73 -26.31 -20.93
N GLY A 253 -27.99 -26.92 -21.86
CA GLY A 253 -27.15 -28.11 -21.66
C GLY A 253 -27.80 -29.45 -22.01
N LEU A 254 -29.07 -29.48 -22.43
CA LEU A 254 -29.74 -30.71 -22.83
C LEU A 254 -29.81 -30.84 -24.36
N ALA A 255 -28.79 -31.45 -24.96
CA ALA A 255 -28.81 -31.75 -26.39
C ALA A 255 -29.87 -32.82 -26.72
N THR A 256 -30.55 -32.65 -27.85
CA THR A 256 -31.65 -33.53 -28.31
C THR A 256 -31.51 -34.00 -29.76
N GLU A 257 -30.51 -33.46 -30.48
CA GLU A 257 -30.24 -33.77 -31.88
C GLU A 257 -28.75 -34.04 -32.07
N GLN A 258 -28.40 -34.96 -32.96
CA GLN A 258 -27.01 -35.27 -33.30
C GLN A 258 -26.87 -35.73 -34.74
N TYR A 259 -25.64 -35.73 -35.26
CA TYR A 259 -25.35 -36.24 -36.59
C TYR A 259 -25.44 -37.77 -36.65
N PRO A 260 -25.78 -38.33 -37.84
CA PRO A 260 -25.74 -39.77 -38.08
C PRO A 260 -24.37 -40.39 -37.82
N VAL A 261 -24.38 -41.60 -37.26
CA VAL A 261 -23.18 -42.43 -37.08
C VAL A 261 -23.04 -43.36 -38.29
N LYS A 262 -21.93 -43.23 -39.02
CA LYS A 262 -21.57 -44.07 -40.16
C LYS A 262 -21.28 -45.49 -39.70
N ASN A 263 -21.83 -46.45 -40.45
CA ASN A 263 -21.62 -47.88 -40.20
C ASN A 263 -21.81 -48.22 -38.72
N VAL A 264 -22.95 -47.78 -38.17
CA VAL A 264 -23.25 -47.92 -36.74
C VAL A 264 -23.29 -49.38 -36.33
N THR A 265 -22.71 -49.66 -35.17
CA THR A 265 -22.66 -50.99 -34.55
C THR A 265 -22.97 -50.86 -33.06
N THR A 266 -23.27 -51.97 -32.39
CA THR A 266 -23.47 -51.99 -30.92
C THR A 266 -22.25 -51.50 -30.14
N ALA A 267 -21.04 -51.61 -30.70
CA ALA A 267 -19.81 -51.11 -30.10
C ALA A 267 -19.75 -49.57 -30.01
N ASP A 268 -20.54 -48.84 -30.79
CA ASP A 268 -20.63 -47.38 -30.76
C ASP A 268 -21.44 -46.86 -29.54
N PHE A 269 -21.95 -47.78 -28.71
CA PHE A 269 -22.73 -47.52 -27.50
C PHE A 269 -22.03 -48.09 -26.26
N ILE A 270 -22.44 -47.60 -25.09
CA ILE A 270 -21.89 -47.93 -23.78
C ILE A 270 -23.00 -48.02 -22.72
N GLY A 271 -22.84 -48.90 -21.74
CA GLY A 271 -23.78 -49.00 -20.60
C GLY A 271 -23.38 -48.08 -19.44
N LYS A 272 -24.14 -48.16 -18.34
CA LYS A 272 -23.83 -47.46 -17.08
C LYS A 272 -22.36 -47.63 -16.68
N THR A 273 -21.75 -46.53 -16.24
CA THR A 273 -20.36 -46.45 -15.80
C THR A 273 -20.20 -46.83 -14.33
N GLY A 274 -21.27 -46.73 -13.53
CA GLY A 274 -21.25 -46.88 -12.08
C GLY A 274 -21.04 -45.56 -11.34
N ASN A 275 -20.71 -44.47 -12.04
CA ASN A 275 -20.69 -43.13 -11.48
C ASN A 275 -22.05 -42.46 -11.69
N ALA A 276 -22.82 -42.27 -10.61
CA ALA A 276 -24.15 -41.67 -10.68
C ALA A 276 -24.18 -40.23 -11.22
N ASN A 277 -23.03 -39.54 -11.25
CA ASN A 277 -22.90 -38.18 -11.79
C ASN A 277 -22.46 -38.16 -13.27
N ASP A 278 -22.13 -39.31 -13.86
CA ASP A 278 -21.79 -39.38 -15.29
C ASP A 278 -23.04 -39.12 -16.14
N PRO A 279 -22.97 -38.32 -17.22
CA PRO A 279 -24.11 -38.13 -18.12
C PRO A 279 -24.74 -39.43 -18.64
N ILE A 280 -23.97 -40.51 -18.79
CA ILE A 280 -24.47 -41.84 -19.17
C ILE A 280 -25.42 -42.39 -18.10
N ASP A 281 -24.99 -42.40 -16.84
CA ASP A 281 -25.77 -42.96 -15.75
C ASP A 281 -26.98 -42.09 -15.44
N LEU A 282 -26.82 -40.76 -15.50
CA LEU A 282 -27.88 -39.76 -15.34
C LEU A 282 -28.96 -39.88 -16.41
N VAL A 283 -28.59 -39.98 -17.70
CA VAL A 283 -29.59 -40.07 -18.78
C VAL A 283 -30.35 -41.40 -18.74
N ILE A 284 -29.65 -42.51 -18.45
CA ILE A 284 -30.29 -43.83 -18.31
C ILE A 284 -31.27 -43.81 -17.14
N GLN A 285 -30.84 -43.29 -15.98
CA GLN A 285 -31.72 -43.22 -14.81
C GLN A 285 -32.90 -42.26 -15.03
N GLY A 286 -32.65 -41.10 -15.63
CA GLY A 286 -33.67 -40.12 -15.97
C GLY A 286 -34.72 -40.69 -16.92
N ALA A 287 -34.29 -41.44 -17.95
CA ALA A 287 -35.19 -42.08 -18.89
C ALA A 287 -35.94 -43.30 -18.33
N ILE A 288 -35.40 -43.98 -17.31
CA ILE A 288 -36.16 -45.00 -16.56
C ILE A 288 -37.27 -44.33 -15.75
N ASN A 289 -36.96 -43.20 -15.10
CA ASN A 289 -37.90 -42.50 -14.24
C ASN A 289 -38.96 -41.71 -15.03
N PHE A 290 -38.57 -41.13 -16.17
CA PHE A 290 -39.39 -40.23 -16.99
C PHE A 290 -39.28 -40.58 -18.49
N PRO A 291 -39.69 -41.79 -18.91
CA PRO A 291 -39.41 -42.32 -20.25
C PRO A 291 -39.84 -41.42 -21.40
N THR A 292 -41.05 -40.87 -21.34
CA THR A 292 -41.61 -40.00 -22.39
C THR A 292 -40.94 -38.63 -22.49
N ASN A 293 -40.21 -38.20 -21.47
CA ASN A 293 -39.50 -36.92 -21.48
C ASN A 293 -38.11 -37.05 -22.11
N TYR A 294 -37.57 -38.27 -22.17
CA TYR A 294 -36.20 -38.52 -22.63
C TYR A 294 -36.15 -39.19 -24.00
N VAL A 295 -37.00 -40.19 -24.23
CA VAL A 295 -36.90 -41.08 -25.39
C VAL A 295 -37.73 -40.55 -26.55
N SER A 296 -37.13 -40.52 -27.74
CA SER A 296 -37.78 -40.19 -29.01
C SER A 296 -39.05 -41.03 -29.23
N ASN A 297 -40.22 -40.39 -29.23
CA ASN A 297 -41.51 -41.01 -29.48
C ASN A 297 -42.49 -39.95 -29.99
N ASN A 298 -43.16 -40.17 -31.12
CA ASN A 298 -44.20 -39.24 -31.57
C ASN A 298 -45.55 -39.70 -31.01
N PRO A 299 -46.14 -38.95 -30.04
CA PRO A 299 -47.38 -39.38 -29.38
C PRO A 299 -48.59 -39.39 -30.33
N SER A 300 -48.45 -38.87 -31.55
CA SER A 300 -49.50 -38.88 -32.56
C SER A 300 -49.49 -40.13 -33.46
N THR A 301 -48.50 -41.02 -33.30
CA THR A 301 -48.41 -42.27 -34.07
C THR A 301 -48.57 -43.49 -33.15
N PRO A 302 -48.98 -44.65 -33.70
CA PRO A 302 -49.03 -45.90 -32.93
C PRO A 302 -47.66 -46.56 -32.74
N LEU A 303 -46.61 -46.09 -33.43
CA LEU A 303 -45.26 -46.64 -33.30
C LEU A 303 -44.68 -46.17 -31.96
N THR A 304 -44.12 -47.10 -31.17
CA THR A 304 -43.52 -46.77 -29.87
C THR A 304 -42.11 -47.34 -29.76
N PRO A 305 -41.19 -46.64 -29.10
CA PRO A 305 -39.85 -47.17 -28.86
C PRO A 305 -39.90 -48.23 -27.76
N ASN A 306 -38.92 -49.13 -27.76
CA ASN A 306 -38.60 -49.83 -26.54
C ASN A 306 -37.96 -48.85 -25.56
N TYR A 307 -38.33 -48.89 -24.28
CA TYR A 307 -37.83 -47.96 -23.26
C TYR A 307 -36.60 -48.51 -22.54
N PRO A 308 -35.68 -47.63 -22.08
CA PRO A 308 -34.42 -48.05 -21.51
C PRO A 308 -34.60 -48.69 -20.14
N THR A 309 -33.69 -49.62 -19.84
CA THR A 309 -33.50 -50.25 -18.52
C THR A 309 -32.08 -50.00 -18.04
N HIS A 310 -31.74 -50.46 -16.82
CA HIS A 310 -30.37 -50.38 -16.31
C HIS A 310 -29.33 -51.08 -17.20
N SER A 311 -29.74 -52.03 -18.04
CA SER A 311 -28.86 -52.77 -18.95
C SER A 311 -28.69 -52.11 -20.33
N SER A 312 -29.53 -51.12 -20.64
CA SER A 312 -29.52 -50.44 -21.94
C SER A 312 -28.22 -49.72 -22.22
N LYS A 313 -27.96 -49.49 -23.52
CA LYS A 313 -26.73 -48.85 -23.99
C LYS A 313 -27.05 -47.50 -24.63
N VAL A 314 -26.25 -46.49 -24.34
CA VAL A 314 -26.36 -45.13 -24.88
C VAL A 314 -25.14 -44.76 -25.71
N GLY A 315 -25.28 -43.83 -26.65
CA GLY A 315 -24.20 -43.43 -27.55
C GLY A 315 -22.92 -43.01 -26.81
N ARG A 316 -21.76 -43.40 -27.33
CA ARG A 316 -20.45 -43.03 -26.78
C ARG A 316 -20.10 -41.56 -27.02
N ARG A 317 -19.17 -41.05 -26.19
CA ARG A 317 -18.58 -39.69 -26.29
C ARG A 317 -17.11 -39.67 -26.74
N ASN A 318 -16.61 -40.80 -27.26
CA ASN A 318 -15.21 -40.97 -27.66
C ASN A 318 -15.04 -41.71 -29.00
N LEU A 319 -16.04 -41.62 -29.87
CA LEU A 319 -15.96 -42.08 -31.25
C LEU A 319 -14.97 -41.21 -32.04
N PRO A 320 -14.23 -41.79 -33.01
CA PRO A 320 -13.37 -41.02 -33.91
C PRO A 320 -14.21 -40.09 -34.82
N GLU A 321 -13.64 -38.97 -35.26
CA GLU A 321 -14.36 -37.99 -36.11
C GLU A 321 -14.91 -38.63 -37.40
N SER A 322 -14.22 -39.62 -37.96
CA SER A 322 -14.65 -40.35 -39.15
C SER A 322 -15.94 -41.16 -38.98
N LYS A 323 -16.40 -41.41 -37.73
CA LYS A 323 -17.65 -42.10 -37.44
C LYS A 323 -18.88 -41.23 -37.63
N PHE A 324 -18.75 -39.90 -37.65
CA PHE A 324 -19.90 -39.03 -37.86
C PHE A 324 -20.07 -38.65 -39.35
N ASP A 325 -21.31 -38.55 -39.80
CA ASP A 325 -21.63 -38.03 -41.12
C ASP A 325 -21.91 -36.53 -41.11
N TYR A 326 -20.92 -35.76 -41.56
CA TYR A 326 -21.01 -34.31 -41.70
C TYR A 326 -21.32 -33.86 -43.14
N SER A 327 -21.69 -34.76 -44.05
CA SER A 327 -21.99 -34.40 -45.46
C SER A 327 -23.16 -33.43 -45.59
N ASN A 328 -24.11 -33.50 -44.66
CA ASN A 328 -25.19 -32.54 -44.48
C ASN A 328 -25.17 -32.03 -43.04
N LEU A 329 -24.86 -30.74 -42.85
CA LEU A 329 -24.76 -30.15 -41.51
C LEU A 329 -26.12 -29.94 -40.82
N SER A 330 -27.23 -30.16 -41.54
CA SER A 330 -28.59 -30.20 -41.00
C SER A 330 -29.11 -31.63 -40.80
N ALA A 331 -28.26 -32.66 -41.00
CA ALA A 331 -28.65 -34.04 -40.80
C ALA A 331 -28.91 -34.37 -39.33
N ARG A 332 -29.88 -35.25 -39.12
CA ARG A 332 -30.39 -35.64 -37.80
C ARG A 332 -30.56 -37.16 -37.73
N ILE A 333 -30.48 -37.70 -36.52
CA ILE A 333 -30.95 -39.05 -36.22
C ILE A 333 -32.33 -38.94 -35.60
N THR A 334 -33.30 -39.66 -36.15
CA THR A 334 -34.67 -39.69 -35.64
C THR A 334 -35.16 -41.12 -35.49
N PHE A 335 -36.12 -41.29 -34.59
CA PHE A 335 -36.99 -42.46 -34.50
C PHE A 335 -38.42 -41.93 -34.48
N ASP A 336 -39.31 -42.56 -35.27
CA ASP A 336 -40.69 -42.11 -35.41
C ASP A 336 -40.82 -40.62 -35.81
N GLY A 337 -39.91 -40.17 -36.68
CA GLY A 337 -39.86 -38.79 -37.18
C GLY A 337 -39.41 -37.74 -36.17
N VAL A 338 -39.10 -38.11 -34.93
CA VAL A 338 -38.68 -37.20 -33.85
C VAL A 338 -37.33 -37.61 -33.26
N ALA A 339 -36.71 -36.70 -32.51
CA ALA A 339 -35.51 -36.97 -31.72
C ALA A 339 -35.80 -36.75 -30.22
N GLY A 340 -34.77 -36.60 -29.41
CA GLY A 340 -34.89 -36.47 -27.95
C GLY A 340 -33.55 -36.58 -27.25
N ALA A 341 -33.56 -36.47 -25.91
CA ALA A 341 -32.35 -36.68 -25.10
C ALA A 341 -31.76 -38.09 -25.31
N LEU A 342 -32.61 -39.05 -25.66
CA LEU A 342 -32.24 -40.36 -26.18
C LEU A 342 -33.04 -40.65 -27.46
N VAL A 343 -32.36 -41.08 -28.53
CA VAL A 343 -33.01 -41.47 -29.79
C VAL A 343 -32.88 -42.97 -29.99
N TYR A 344 -34.01 -43.69 -30.03
CA TYR A 344 -34.02 -45.16 -30.08
C TYR A 344 -33.46 -45.70 -31.40
N GLU A 345 -32.60 -46.71 -31.33
CA GLU A 345 -32.06 -47.43 -32.48
C GLU A 345 -32.73 -48.80 -32.63
N PRO A 346 -33.78 -48.92 -33.47
CA PRO A 346 -34.57 -50.14 -33.59
C PRO A 346 -33.82 -51.30 -34.26
N ARG A 347 -32.70 -51.05 -34.95
CA ARG A 347 -31.91 -52.10 -35.61
C ARG A 347 -31.16 -53.00 -34.61
N PHE A 348 -31.00 -52.56 -33.35
CA PHE A 348 -30.31 -53.34 -32.33
C PHE A 348 -31.28 -53.95 -31.31
N PRO A 349 -31.06 -55.21 -30.90
CA PRO A 349 -31.97 -55.94 -30.02
C PRO A 349 -31.84 -55.49 -28.56
N HIS A 350 -32.56 -56.19 -27.67
CA HIS A 350 -32.35 -56.11 -26.21
C HIS A 350 -30.84 -56.18 -25.86
N PRO A 351 -30.31 -55.36 -24.92
CA PRO A 351 -31.02 -54.52 -23.95
C PRO A 351 -31.42 -53.13 -24.45
N TYR A 352 -31.53 -52.93 -25.77
CA TYR A 352 -31.89 -51.68 -26.45
C TYR A 352 -30.78 -50.63 -26.42
N TYR A 353 -30.73 -49.87 -27.52
CA TYR A 353 -29.64 -48.96 -27.85
C TYR A 353 -30.22 -47.60 -28.22
N TYR A 354 -29.61 -46.54 -27.71
CA TYR A 354 -30.09 -45.17 -27.90
C TYR A 354 -28.94 -44.25 -28.24
N TYR A 355 -29.08 -43.47 -29.30
CA TYR A 355 -28.18 -42.35 -29.52
C TYR A 355 -28.35 -41.33 -28.39
N PHE A 356 -27.26 -40.69 -28.01
CA PHE A 356 -27.24 -39.79 -26.86
C PHE A 356 -26.56 -38.47 -27.25
N PRO A 357 -27.34 -37.48 -27.68
CA PRO A 357 -26.83 -36.21 -28.20
C PRO A 357 -25.88 -35.46 -27.26
N CYS A 358 -26.07 -35.48 -25.93
CA CYS A 358 -25.11 -34.82 -25.03
C CYS A 358 -23.73 -35.46 -25.11
N ASN A 359 -23.66 -36.79 -25.18
CA ASN A 359 -22.39 -37.50 -25.39
C ASN A 359 -21.79 -37.19 -26.77
N ALA A 360 -22.62 -37.08 -27.82
CA ALA A 360 -22.15 -36.68 -29.15
C ALA A 360 -21.58 -35.25 -29.17
N ALA A 361 -22.18 -34.31 -28.43
CA ALA A 361 -21.66 -32.96 -28.27
C ALA A 361 -20.33 -32.93 -27.50
N ILE A 362 -20.20 -33.70 -26.41
CA ILE A 362 -18.92 -33.88 -25.69
C ILE A 362 -17.84 -34.45 -26.64
N ASN A 363 -18.22 -35.41 -27.49
CA ASN A 363 -17.33 -36.00 -28.49
C ASN A 363 -16.85 -34.97 -29.52
N GLU A 364 -17.74 -34.11 -29.98
CA GLU A 364 -17.46 -33.05 -30.94
C GLU A 364 -16.52 -31.99 -30.36
N ALA A 365 -16.75 -31.62 -29.10
CA ALA A 365 -15.86 -30.76 -28.34
C ALA A 365 -14.47 -31.39 -28.18
N GLN A 366 -14.35 -32.71 -28.05
CA GLN A 366 -13.05 -33.37 -28.01
C GLN A 366 -12.24 -33.16 -29.30
N PHE A 367 -12.88 -33.11 -30.48
CA PHE A 367 -12.18 -32.79 -31.73
C PHE A 367 -11.66 -31.35 -31.75
N ALA A 368 -12.43 -30.41 -31.19
CA ALA A 368 -12.00 -29.02 -31.00
C ALA A 368 -10.82 -28.92 -30.02
N LYS A 369 -10.88 -29.60 -28.87
CA LYS A 369 -9.79 -29.65 -27.89
C LYS A 369 -8.51 -30.26 -28.48
N ASN A 370 -8.63 -31.34 -29.24
CA ASN A 370 -7.50 -31.97 -29.95
C ASN A 370 -6.85 -31.03 -30.99
N SER A 371 -7.61 -30.04 -31.49
CA SER A 371 -7.10 -29.00 -32.39
C SER A 371 -6.48 -27.80 -31.65
N GLY A 372 -6.39 -27.86 -30.32
CA GLY A 372 -5.82 -26.82 -29.46
C GLY A 372 -6.78 -25.67 -29.15
N TYR A 373 -8.10 -25.86 -29.30
CA TYR A 373 -9.09 -24.83 -28.98
C TYR A 373 -9.49 -24.91 -27.50
N THR A 374 -9.57 -23.75 -26.84
CA THR A 374 -10.12 -23.65 -25.48
C THR A 374 -11.63 -23.51 -25.55
N ILE A 375 -12.37 -24.35 -24.82
CA ILE A 375 -13.83 -24.38 -24.84
C ILE A 375 -14.36 -23.93 -23.49
N HIS A 376 -15.13 -22.85 -23.50
CA HIS A 376 -15.91 -22.35 -22.36
C HIS A 376 -17.37 -22.75 -22.55
N THR A 377 -18.05 -23.17 -21.49
CA THR A 377 -19.48 -23.48 -21.52
C THR A 377 -20.24 -22.70 -20.46
N ILE A 378 -21.39 -22.15 -20.83
CA ILE A 378 -22.26 -21.38 -19.95
C ILE A 378 -23.64 -22.03 -19.91
N GLY A 379 -24.01 -22.57 -18.74
CA GLY A 379 -25.28 -23.26 -18.49
C GLY A 379 -26.40 -22.29 -18.12
N TYR A 380 -27.44 -22.21 -18.96
CA TYR A 380 -28.61 -21.34 -18.76
C TYR A 380 -29.77 -22.02 -18.01
N ASP A 381 -29.68 -23.32 -17.73
CA ASP A 381 -30.58 -23.97 -16.78
C ASP A 381 -30.10 -23.73 -15.34
N LEU A 382 -30.75 -22.82 -14.64
CA LEU A 382 -30.44 -22.49 -13.23
C LEU A 382 -31.19 -23.40 -12.23
N GLY A 383 -31.98 -24.36 -12.70
CA GLY A 383 -32.69 -25.34 -11.87
C GLY A 383 -31.81 -26.52 -11.40
N ASP A 384 -30.50 -26.44 -11.64
CA ASP A 384 -29.50 -27.48 -11.34
C ASP A 384 -29.84 -28.86 -11.88
N PHE A 385 -30.25 -28.91 -13.16
CA PHE A 385 -30.45 -30.18 -13.83
C PHE A 385 -29.11 -30.86 -14.10
N ALA A 386 -28.73 -31.82 -13.24
CA ALA A 386 -27.42 -32.45 -13.22
C ALA A 386 -26.95 -33.01 -14.57
N LEU A 387 -27.84 -33.62 -15.36
CA LEU A 387 -27.49 -34.15 -16.69
C LEU A 387 -26.96 -33.05 -17.60
N ALA A 388 -27.64 -31.91 -17.63
CA ALA A 388 -27.29 -30.78 -18.48
C ALA A 388 -25.98 -30.13 -18.01
N ASN A 389 -25.88 -29.81 -16.72
CA ASN A 389 -24.69 -29.18 -16.14
C ASN A 389 -23.44 -30.07 -16.30
N ASN A 390 -23.53 -31.36 -15.99
CA ASN A 390 -22.40 -32.27 -16.10
C ASN A 390 -22.01 -32.53 -17.55
N SER A 391 -22.96 -32.49 -18.50
CA SER A 391 -22.64 -32.53 -19.92
C SER A 391 -21.86 -31.30 -20.38
N LEU A 392 -22.26 -30.10 -19.93
CA LEU A 392 -21.54 -28.86 -20.24
C LEU A 392 -20.15 -28.80 -19.59
N LYS A 393 -19.99 -29.34 -18.37
CA LYS A 393 -18.67 -29.49 -17.71
C LYS A 393 -17.71 -30.36 -18.53
N LEU A 394 -18.17 -31.52 -19.00
CA LEU A 394 -17.35 -32.41 -19.83
C LEU A 394 -17.13 -31.86 -21.25
N THR A 395 -18.03 -31.00 -21.73
CA THR A 395 -17.88 -30.29 -23.01
C THR A 395 -16.81 -29.20 -22.93
N ALA A 396 -16.73 -28.46 -21.81
CA ALA A 396 -15.69 -27.45 -21.56
C ALA A 396 -14.28 -28.05 -21.51
N THR A 397 -13.25 -27.22 -21.66
CA THR A 397 -11.83 -27.64 -21.56
C THR A 397 -11.56 -28.41 -20.26
N ASP A 398 -12.03 -27.86 -19.15
CA ASP A 398 -12.06 -28.48 -17.83
C ASP A 398 -13.26 -27.91 -17.04
N GLU A 399 -13.47 -28.38 -15.81
CA GLU A 399 -14.62 -27.95 -14.99
C GLU A 399 -14.58 -26.45 -14.64
N ASN A 400 -13.39 -25.81 -14.58
CA ASN A 400 -13.26 -24.38 -14.30
C ASN A 400 -13.65 -23.51 -15.51
N HIS A 401 -13.79 -24.11 -16.70
CA HIS A 401 -14.27 -23.45 -17.91
C HIS A 401 -15.80 -23.58 -18.09
N PHE A 402 -16.50 -24.21 -17.13
CA PHE A 402 -17.94 -24.23 -17.05
C PHE A 402 -18.46 -23.22 -16.01
N PHE A 403 -19.50 -22.47 -16.38
CA PHE A 403 -20.17 -21.53 -15.48
C PHE A 403 -21.69 -21.67 -15.59
N THR A 404 -22.40 -21.61 -14.47
CA THR A 404 -23.85 -21.39 -14.50
C THR A 404 -24.15 -19.92 -14.76
N ALA A 405 -25.21 -19.61 -15.52
CA ALA A 405 -25.56 -18.26 -15.96
C ALA A 405 -26.20 -17.39 -14.85
N THR A 406 -25.63 -17.40 -13.63
CA THR A 406 -26.04 -16.49 -12.56
C THR A 406 -25.53 -15.07 -12.86
N PRO A 407 -26.19 -14.00 -12.36
CA PRO A 407 -25.73 -12.63 -12.59
C PRO A 407 -24.26 -12.38 -12.19
N ALA A 408 -23.82 -12.99 -11.07
CA ALA A 408 -22.45 -12.90 -10.59
C ALA A 408 -21.46 -13.64 -11.52
N ASN A 409 -21.79 -14.87 -11.92
CA ASN A 409 -20.94 -15.66 -12.82
C ASN A 409 -20.89 -15.07 -14.22
N LEU A 410 -21.97 -14.49 -14.74
CA LEU A 410 -21.96 -13.82 -16.04
C LEU A 410 -21.10 -12.54 -16.01
N ALA A 411 -21.04 -11.82 -14.89
CA ALA A 411 -20.10 -10.71 -14.76
C ALA A 411 -18.64 -11.23 -14.73
N ALA A 412 -18.36 -12.22 -13.87
CA ALA A 412 -17.03 -12.75 -13.62
C ALA A 412 -16.45 -13.59 -14.78
N ALA A 413 -17.23 -14.46 -15.42
CA ALA A 413 -16.78 -15.33 -16.51
C ALA A 413 -16.26 -14.51 -17.70
N PHE A 414 -16.93 -13.40 -18.03
CA PHE A 414 -16.48 -12.51 -19.09
C PHE A 414 -15.32 -11.60 -18.66
N ASP A 415 -15.14 -11.31 -17.36
CA ASP A 415 -13.91 -10.66 -16.85
C ASP A 415 -12.72 -11.61 -16.94
N ASN A 416 -12.84 -12.86 -16.51
CA ASN A 416 -11.76 -13.83 -16.51
C ASN A 416 -11.30 -14.20 -17.93
N ILE A 417 -12.23 -14.36 -18.88
CA ILE A 417 -11.91 -14.62 -20.29
C ILE A 417 -11.22 -13.41 -20.94
N ALA A 418 -11.63 -12.17 -20.62
CA ALA A 418 -10.98 -10.98 -21.15
C ALA A 418 -9.63 -10.67 -20.46
N GLN A 419 -9.50 -10.96 -19.16
CA GLN A 419 -8.27 -10.73 -18.37
C GLN A 419 -7.16 -11.72 -18.71
N THR A 420 -7.47 -12.99 -18.95
CA THR A 420 -6.48 -14.01 -19.36
C THR A 420 -5.81 -13.68 -20.70
N ILE A 421 -6.42 -12.82 -21.51
CA ILE A 421 -5.95 -12.42 -22.83
C ILE A 421 -5.12 -11.11 -22.78
N ASN A 422 -5.16 -10.33 -21.68
CA ASN A 422 -4.65 -8.95 -21.63
C ASN A 422 -3.75 -8.62 -20.42
N ILE A 423 -2.79 -9.50 -20.06
CA ILE A 423 -1.90 -9.30 -18.91
C ILE A 423 -0.58 -8.64 -19.33
N GLY A 424 -0.17 -7.56 -18.64
CA GLY A 424 1.16 -6.98 -18.76
C GLY A 424 2.16 -7.56 -17.75
N ILE A 425 1.78 -7.51 -16.47
CA ILE A 425 2.53 -8.10 -15.34
C ILE A 425 1.60 -9.04 -14.58
N GLN A 426 2.01 -10.29 -14.40
CA GLN A 426 1.23 -11.26 -13.63
C GLN A 426 1.38 -11.05 -12.13
N ARG A 427 2.61 -10.74 -11.67
CA ARG A 427 2.95 -10.44 -10.27
C ARG A 427 4.09 -9.45 -10.24
N GLY A 428 4.04 -8.46 -9.36
CA GLY A 428 5.13 -7.50 -9.18
C GLY A 428 5.33 -7.14 -7.72
N GLU A 429 6.59 -6.93 -7.35
CA GLU A 429 7.00 -6.34 -6.09
C GLU A 429 7.99 -5.21 -6.37
N VAL A 430 7.68 -4.02 -5.87
CA VAL A 430 8.61 -2.88 -5.86
C VAL A 430 9.21 -2.75 -4.48
N THR A 431 10.54 -2.75 -4.42
CA THR A 431 11.30 -2.41 -3.21
C THR A 431 11.86 -1.01 -3.37
N ASP A 432 11.65 -0.15 -2.38
CA ASP A 432 12.06 1.25 -2.43
C ASP A 432 12.63 1.71 -1.08
N PHE A 433 13.93 2.00 -1.06
CA PHE A 433 14.65 2.47 0.13
C PHE A 433 14.73 3.99 0.13
N VAL A 434 14.08 4.62 1.10
CA VAL A 434 14.14 6.09 1.28
C VAL A 434 15.55 6.48 1.72
N ALA A 435 16.10 7.52 1.10
CA ALA A 435 17.48 7.91 1.33
C ALA A 435 17.71 8.52 2.74
N PRO A 436 18.96 8.52 3.22
CA PRO A 436 19.36 9.31 4.39
C PRO A 436 18.95 10.79 4.24
N GLY A 437 18.58 11.43 5.35
CA GLY A 437 18.12 12.83 5.35
C GLY A 437 16.65 13.05 5.00
N PHE A 438 15.89 12.01 4.62
CA PHE A 438 14.47 12.13 4.31
C PHE A 438 13.60 11.17 5.12
N ILE A 439 12.42 11.60 5.56
CA ILE A 439 11.43 10.77 6.24
C ILE A 439 10.13 10.76 5.46
N VAL A 440 9.38 9.66 5.51
CA VAL A 440 8.05 9.58 4.87
C VAL A 440 7.01 10.15 5.82
N LYS A 441 6.17 11.07 5.34
CA LYS A 441 5.10 11.68 6.14
C LYS A 441 4.16 10.60 6.68
N ASN A 442 3.79 10.74 7.95
CA ASN A 442 2.83 9.88 8.68
C ASN A 442 3.25 8.42 8.90
N LEU A 443 4.47 8.01 8.55
CA LEU A 443 4.93 6.63 8.79
C LEU A 443 5.84 6.53 10.01
N THR A 444 5.28 6.14 11.15
CA THR A 444 5.98 6.07 12.44
C THR A 444 6.29 4.65 12.93
N GLN A 445 5.71 3.63 12.28
CA GLN A 445 5.85 2.22 12.66
C GLN A 445 5.87 1.32 11.43
N SER A 446 6.41 0.11 11.56
CA SER A 446 6.39 -0.90 10.51
C SER A 446 4.99 -1.51 10.34
N GLY A 447 4.67 -1.97 9.12
CA GLY A 447 3.42 -2.67 8.81
C GLY A 447 2.73 -2.14 7.55
N ASP A 448 1.43 -2.45 7.43
CA ASP A 448 0.64 -2.08 6.26
C ASP A 448 0.32 -0.59 6.29
N VAL A 449 0.79 0.12 5.27
CA VAL A 449 0.63 1.57 5.10
C VAL A 449 -0.19 1.92 3.87
N THR A 450 -0.83 0.95 3.23
CA THR A 450 -1.57 1.13 1.96
C THR A 450 -2.57 2.29 2.03
N HIS A 451 -3.28 2.43 3.16
CA HIS A 451 -4.30 3.46 3.39
C HIS A 451 -3.74 4.84 3.74
N LEU A 452 -2.43 4.94 4.01
CA LEU A 452 -1.74 6.19 4.34
C LEU A 452 -1.08 6.83 3.10
N LEU A 453 -1.03 6.09 1.98
CA LEU A 453 -0.44 6.48 0.71
C LEU A 453 -1.53 6.56 -0.37
N ASN A 454 -1.22 7.19 -1.51
CA ASN A 454 -2.05 7.08 -2.70
C ASN A 454 -1.59 5.89 -3.54
N VAL A 455 -2.37 4.82 -3.58
CA VAL A 455 -2.03 3.53 -4.21
C VAL A 455 -3.11 3.17 -5.24
N SER A 456 -2.75 3.03 -6.51
CA SER A 456 -3.72 2.65 -7.56
C SER A 456 -4.00 1.15 -7.58
N ASN A 457 -3.02 0.33 -7.22
CA ASN A 457 -3.08 -1.14 -7.30
C ASN A 457 -2.28 -1.79 -6.17
N GLY A 458 -2.81 -2.88 -5.63
CA GLY A 458 -2.09 -3.72 -4.68
C GLY A 458 -1.96 -3.11 -3.27
N THR A 459 -0.92 -3.51 -2.54
CA THR A 459 -0.71 -3.15 -1.13
C THR A 459 0.73 -2.74 -0.86
N VAL A 460 0.95 -1.92 0.16
CA VAL A 460 2.27 -1.38 0.52
C VAL A 460 2.57 -1.64 1.99
N GLN A 461 3.73 -2.25 2.24
CA GLN A 461 4.30 -2.44 3.57
C GLN A 461 5.47 -1.45 3.78
N TYR A 462 5.62 -0.96 5.00
CA TYR A 462 6.76 -0.13 5.39
C TYR A 462 7.54 -0.79 6.52
N ASP A 463 8.86 -0.71 6.46
CA ASP A 463 9.76 -1.05 7.56
C ASP A 463 10.49 0.20 8.03
N VAL A 464 10.22 0.62 9.26
CA VAL A 464 10.79 1.84 9.84
C VAL A 464 12.30 1.72 10.10
N SER A 465 12.81 0.51 10.35
CA SER A 465 14.22 0.29 10.69
C SER A 465 15.13 0.45 9.47
N THR A 466 14.64 0.02 8.30
CA THR A 466 15.36 0.10 7.02
C THR A 466 14.87 1.23 6.13
N LYS A 467 13.78 1.92 6.52
CA LYS A 467 13.08 2.95 5.75
C LYS A 467 12.69 2.46 4.35
N LYS A 468 12.26 1.20 4.29
CA LYS A 468 11.94 0.48 3.06
C LYS A 468 10.43 0.41 2.85
N LEU A 469 9.96 0.87 1.71
CA LEU A 469 8.63 0.57 1.19
C LEU A 469 8.70 -0.69 0.32
N THR A 470 7.79 -1.64 0.56
CA THR A 470 7.62 -2.85 -0.26
C THR A 470 6.19 -2.85 -0.81
N TRP A 471 6.05 -2.56 -2.10
CA TRP A 471 4.77 -2.49 -2.80
C TRP A 471 4.52 -3.77 -3.59
N THR A 472 3.55 -4.57 -3.15
CA THR A 472 3.04 -5.72 -3.89
C THR A 472 1.96 -5.24 -4.87
N THR A 473 2.24 -5.27 -6.17
CA THR A 473 1.40 -4.63 -7.20
C THR A 473 0.11 -5.40 -7.52
N GLY A 474 0.12 -6.72 -7.31
CA GLY A 474 -0.84 -7.63 -7.94
C GLY A 474 -0.65 -7.69 -9.47
N THR A 475 -1.66 -8.18 -10.18
CA THR A 475 -1.68 -8.22 -11.66
C THR A 475 -1.87 -6.81 -12.23
N ILE A 476 -1.06 -6.43 -13.21
CA ILE A 476 -1.25 -5.20 -14.01
C ILE A 476 -1.58 -5.61 -15.45
N LEU A 477 -2.71 -5.13 -15.96
CA LEU A 477 -3.16 -5.42 -17.33
C LEU A 477 -2.23 -4.77 -18.36
N SER A 478 -2.31 -5.18 -19.63
CA SER A 478 -1.60 -4.49 -20.71
C SER A 478 -2.22 -3.09 -20.97
N SER A 479 -1.45 -2.18 -21.59
CA SER A 479 -1.90 -0.80 -21.88
C SER A 479 -2.43 -0.06 -20.65
N SER A 480 -1.82 -0.29 -19.49
CA SER A 480 -2.26 0.22 -18.20
C SER A 480 -1.10 0.85 -17.43
N GLU A 481 -1.43 1.58 -16.38
CA GLU A 481 -0.46 2.11 -15.44
C GLU A 481 -0.85 1.76 -14.00
N ALA A 482 0.17 1.61 -13.16
CA ALA A 482 0.01 1.47 -11.72
C ALA A 482 0.97 2.43 -11.01
N THR A 483 0.51 3.07 -9.95
CA THR A 483 1.26 4.09 -9.23
C THR A 483 1.13 3.95 -7.72
N ILE A 484 2.21 4.29 -7.02
CA ILE A 484 2.18 4.70 -5.62
C ILE A 484 2.73 6.12 -5.51
N THR A 485 2.13 6.95 -4.65
CA THR A 485 2.64 8.28 -4.33
C THR A 485 2.66 8.49 -2.82
N TYR A 486 3.80 8.96 -2.31
CA TYR A 486 4.02 9.25 -0.90
C TYR A 486 4.79 10.56 -0.73
N ARG A 487 4.53 11.27 0.38
CA ARG A 487 5.21 12.53 0.69
C ARG A 487 6.44 12.28 1.56
N ILE A 488 7.55 12.93 1.24
CA ILE A 488 8.74 12.97 2.08
C ILE A 488 9.01 14.38 2.62
N TYR A 489 9.61 14.44 3.81
CA TYR A 489 10.18 15.64 4.39
C TYR A 489 11.69 15.52 4.52
N ALA A 490 12.42 16.61 4.30
CA ALA A 490 13.82 16.69 4.69
C ALA A 490 13.95 16.81 6.22
N ASP A 491 14.83 15.99 6.80
CA ASP A 491 15.25 16.05 8.19
C ASP A 491 16.50 16.94 8.30
N LEU A 492 16.27 18.20 8.66
CA LEU A 492 17.31 19.24 8.66
C LEU A 492 18.45 18.94 9.64
N ASP A 493 18.14 18.39 10.82
CA ASP A 493 19.16 18.09 11.83
C ASP A 493 20.00 16.88 11.41
N TYR A 494 19.36 15.85 10.83
CA TYR A 494 20.09 14.73 10.26
C TYR A 494 21.03 15.19 9.14
N ILE A 495 20.54 16.02 8.21
CA ILE A 495 21.33 16.55 7.09
C ILE A 495 22.48 17.44 7.61
N GLN A 496 22.24 18.26 8.63
CA GLN A 496 23.29 19.09 9.23
C GLN A 496 24.43 18.23 9.80
N ASN A 497 24.08 17.18 10.52
CA ASN A 497 24.99 16.35 11.29
C ASN A 497 25.67 15.24 10.46
N ASN A 498 25.29 15.07 9.19
CA ASN A 498 25.85 14.05 8.31
C ASN A 498 26.33 14.66 6.99
N ASP A 499 27.47 14.23 6.49
CA ASP A 499 27.96 14.61 5.16
C ASP A 499 27.37 13.69 4.09
N ILE A 500 26.07 13.87 3.83
CA ILE A 500 25.34 13.07 2.84
C ILE A 500 25.91 13.35 1.44
N PRO A 501 26.23 12.30 0.65
CA PRO A 501 26.70 12.48 -0.72
C PRO A 501 25.57 13.00 -1.63
N VAL A 502 25.94 13.81 -2.62
CA VAL A 502 25.02 14.29 -3.66
C VAL A 502 25.04 13.34 -4.86
N ASN A 503 23.96 13.27 -5.61
CA ASN A 503 23.89 12.48 -6.83
C ASN A 503 24.20 13.34 -8.05
N THR A 504 25.34 13.05 -8.68
CA THR A 504 25.83 13.74 -9.88
C THR A 504 25.57 12.98 -11.18
N THR A 505 24.95 11.80 -11.11
CA THR A 505 24.71 10.93 -12.28
C THR A 505 23.26 10.99 -12.78
N SER A 506 22.30 11.24 -11.89
CA SER A 506 20.89 11.37 -12.28
C SER A 506 20.61 12.67 -13.03
N ALA A 507 19.80 12.58 -14.07
CA ALA A 507 19.42 13.70 -14.94
C ALA A 507 17.94 14.10 -14.84
N ILE A 508 17.16 13.50 -13.92
CA ILE A 508 15.68 13.66 -13.90
C ILE A 508 15.18 14.78 -12.97
N GLY A 509 16.07 15.40 -12.18
CA GLY A 509 15.71 16.49 -11.26
C GLY A 509 14.80 16.06 -10.10
N PRO A 510 14.07 17.00 -9.47
CA PRO A 510 13.85 18.38 -9.91
C PRO A 510 15.06 19.32 -9.73
N ASP A 511 16.00 19.00 -8.84
CA ASP A 511 17.21 19.79 -8.61
C ASP A 511 18.45 18.94 -8.95
N LEU A 512 19.08 19.16 -10.11
CA LEU A 512 20.28 18.41 -10.53
C LEU A 512 21.43 18.60 -9.53
N GLY A 513 22.18 17.53 -9.26
CA GLY A 513 23.27 17.56 -8.27
C GLY A 513 22.77 17.68 -6.82
N GLY A 514 21.49 17.40 -6.56
CA GLY A 514 20.91 17.38 -5.21
C GLY A 514 21.17 16.07 -4.44
N PHE A 515 20.55 15.97 -3.27
CA PHE A 515 20.49 14.70 -2.52
C PHE A 515 19.50 13.75 -3.18
N ASP A 516 19.81 12.46 -3.13
CA ASP A 516 18.85 11.44 -3.53
C ASP A 516 17.63 11.43 -2.62
N THR A 517 16.44 11.27 -3.18
CA THR A 517 15.24 10.96 -2.38
C THR A 517 15.22 9.50 -1.95
N ASN A 518 15.92 8.63 -2.69
CA ASN A 518 15.93 7.18 -2.51
C ASN A 518 17.30 6.58 -2.82
N THR A 519 17.72 5.62 -2.00
CA THR A 519 18.98 4.90 -2.19
C THR A 519 18.88 3.98 -3.42
N GLU A 520 17.85 3.12 -3.46
CA GLU A 520 17.53 2.24 -4.57
C GLU A 520 16.02 2.01 -4.63
N ALA A 521 15.46 1.96 -5.84
CA ALA A 521 14.11 1.49 -6.09
C ALA A 521 14.10 0.50 -7.26
N LYS A 522 13.47 -0.66 -7.08
CA LYS A 522 13.50 -1.75 -8.07
C LYS A 522 12.17 -2.50 -8.12
N LEU A 523 11.66 -2.70 -9.34
CA LEU A 523 10.57 -3.62 -9.64
C LEU A 523 11.15 -5.01 -9.94
N THR A 524 10.69 -6.03 -9.21
CA THR A 524 10.88 -7.44 -9.54
C THR A 524 9.52 -8.03 -9.92
N TYR A 525 9.40 -8.66 -11.09
CA TYR A 525 8.10 -9.06 -11.60
C TYR A 525 8.11 -10.35 -12.44
N THR A 526 6.91 -10.94 -12.59
CA THR A 526 6.59 -11.99 -13.55
C THR A 526 5.95 -11.35 -14.78
N ASN A 527 6.55 -11.53 -15.95
CA ASN A 527 6.07 -10.91 -17.19
C ASN A 527 4.77 -11.54 -17.73
N SER A 528 4.26 -11.02 -18.84
CA SER A 528 3.02 -11.49 -19.48
C SER A 528 3.01 -12.97 -19.82
N ASN A 529 4.18 -13.57 -20.09
CA ASN A 529 4.33 -14.97 -20.45
C ASN A 529 4.58 -15.90 -19.25
N GLY A 530 4.58 -15.35 -18.03
CA GLY A 530 4.79 -16.14 -16.81
C GLY A 530 6.26 -16.32 -16.44
N GLU A 531 7.20 -15.64 -17.10
CA GLU A 531 8.62 -15.73 -16.73
C GLU A 531 8.88 -14.85 -15.49
N PRO A 532 9.32 -15.45 -14.36
CA PRO A 532 9.54 -14.72 -13.12
C PRO A 532 10.87 -13.96 -13.12
N ASN A 533 11.13 -13.20 -12.04
CA ASN A 533 12.40 -12.54 -11.73
C ASN A 533 12.90 -11.53 -12.77
N GLN A 534 12.00 -10.96 -13.57
CA GLN A 534 12.32 -9.81 -14.41
C GLN A 534 12.57 -8.59 -13.52
N GLN A 535 13.57 -7.78 -13.84
CA GLN A 535 13.97 -6.65 -13.00
C GLN A 535 14.07 -5.35 -13.79
N LEU A 536 13.52 -4.28 -13.23
CA LEU A 536 13.67 -2.92 -13.72
C LEU A 536 14.03 -2.00 -12.55
N ILE A 537 15.10 -1.23 -12.70
CA ILE A 537 15.53 -0.23 -11.72
C ILE A 537 14.84 1.09 -12.06
N PHE A 538 14.28 1.74 -11.03
CA PHE A 538 13.64 3.03 -11.20
C PHE A 538 14.66 4.16 -11.32
N PRO A 539 14.32 5.26 -12.04
CA PRO A 539 15.08 6.50 -12.01
C PRO A 539 15.23 7.06 -10.57
N ARG A 540 16.26 7.87 -10.32
CA ARG A 540 16.59 8.40 -8.98
C ARG A 540 16.38 9.93 -8.90
N PRO A 541 15.29 10.42 -8.30
CA PRO A 541 15.05 11.87 -8.18
C PRO A 541 16.06 12.52 -7.24
N THR A 542 16.46 13.74 -7.56
CA THR A 542 17.42 14.52 -6.76
C THR A 542 16.83 15.86 -6.35
N VAL A 543 17.00 16.23 -5.08
CA VAL A 543 16.40 17.43 -4.50
C VAL A 543 17.41 18.25 -3.70
N LYS A 544 17.26 19.57 -3.73
CA LYS A 544 17.97 20.51 -2.85
C LYS A 544 16.93 21.16 -1.93
N LEU A 545 17.28 21.33 -0.65
CA LEU A 545 16.38 21.98 0.33
C LEU A 545 16.12 23.43 -0.07
N GLY A 546 14.86 23.86 0.05
CA GLY A 546 14.45 25.25 -0.20
C GLY A 546 14.49 26.13 1.04
N TYR A 547 14.48 25.54 2.23
CA TYR A 547 14.39 26.25 3.51
C TYR A 547 15.29 25.62 4.58
N GLY A 548 16.00 26.45 5.33
CA GLY A 548 16.76 26.08 6.52
C GLY A 548 16.17 26.69 7.78
N VAL A 549 16.86 26.49 8.91
CA VAL A 549 16.53 27.07 10.21
C VAL A 549 17.79 27.53 10.93
N ILE A 550 17.67 28.53 11.79
CA ILE A 550 18.70 28.91 12.77
C ILE A 550 18.10 28.82 14.16
N LYS A 551 18.68 27.95 14.99
CA LYS A 551 18.31 27.74 16.40
C LYS A 551 19.18 28.63 17.29
N ARG A 552 18.55 29.32 18.24
CA ARG A 552 19.23 30.11 19.28
C ARG A 552 19.13 29.38 20.61
N HIS A 553 20.28 29.07 21.20
CA HIS A 553 20.42 28.40 22.48
C HIS A 553 21.00 29.37 23.51
N TYR A 554 20.52 29.29 24.75
CA TYR A 554 20.87 30.19 25.84
C TYR A 554 21.44 29.36 26.99
N VAL A 555 22.76 29.38 27.15
CA VAL A 555 23.47 28.38 27.96
C VAL A 555 24.36 28.99 29.04
N LEU A 556 24.58 28.22 30.10
CA LEU A 556 25.33 28.64 31.29
C LEU A 556 26.83 28.42 31.15
N VAL A 557 27.61 29.42 31.56
CA VAL A 557 29.06 29.34 31.74
C VAL A 557 29.45 29.80 33.15
N ASN A 558 30.60 29.33 33.64
CA ASN A 558 31.18 29.77 34.90
C ASN A 558 31.90 31.12 34.76
N LYS A 559 32.54 31.58 35.86
CA LYS A 559 33.29 32.84 35.91
C LYS A 559 34.44 32.93 34.91
N ASP A 560 35.06 31.80 34.60
CA ASP A 560 36.19 31.66 33.68
C ASP A 560 35.74 31.48 32.22
N GLY A 561 34.42 31.54 31.98
CA GLY A 561 33.81 31.39 30.67
C GLY A 561 33.73 29.94 30.17
N GLN A 562 33.91 28.96 31.04
CA GLN A 562 33.80 27.54 30.69
C GLN A 562 32.34 27.08 30.74
N PRO A 563 31.87 26.26 29.78
CA PRO A 563 30.52 25.71 29.80
C PRO A 563 30.32 24.77 30.99
N ILE A 564 29.19 24.90 31.69
CA ILE A 564 28.89 24.12 32.90
C ILE A 564 27.46 23.58 32.93
N GLN A 565 27.26 22.49 33.67
CA GLN A 565 25.94 22.06 34.13
C GLN A 565 25.42 22.98 35.26
N ALA A 566 24.13 22.85 35.62
CA ALA A 566 23.52 23.67 36.68
C ALA A 566 24.19 23.53 38.05
N ASN A 567 24.85 22.39 38.30
CA ASN A 567 25.59 22.10 39.53
C ASN A 567 27.04 22.63 39.51
N GLY A 568 27.47 23.33 38.45
CA GLY A 568 28.82 23.88 38.30
C GLY A 568 29.84 22.94 37.65
N THR A 569 29.47 21.71 37.28
CA THR A 569 30.39 20.76 36.62
C THR A 569 30.72 21.24 35.21
N VAL A 570 32.01 21.37 34.89
CA VAL A 570 32.51 21.76 33.56
C VAL A 570 32.24 20.65 32.53
N VAL A 571 31.79 21.05 31.34
CA VAL A 571 31.54 20.16 30.19
C VAL A 571 32.43 20.51 28.99
N SER A 572 32.46 19.65 27.97
CA SER A 572 33.35 19.83 26.81
C SER A 572 32.91 20.90 25.82
N SER A 573 31.61 21.23 25.76
CA SER A 573 31.06 22.15 24.77
C SER A 573 29.84 22.91 25.26
N LEU A 574 29.55 24.05 24.63
CA LEU A 574 28.34 24.84 24.92
C LEU A 574 27.04 24.09 24.60
N SER A 575 27.07 23.09 23.71
CA SER A 575 25.91 22.23 23.44
C SER A 575 25.54 21.29 24.58
N GLU A 576 26.47 21.05 25.52
CA GLU A 576 26.26 20.20 26.70
C GLU A 576 26.00 21.02 27.98
N ALA A 577 26.13 22.35 27.89
CA ALA A 577 25.95 23.26 29.01
C ALA A 577 24.48 23.33 29.43
N HIS A 578 24.25 23.77 30.67
CA HIS A 578 22.89 23.94 31.18
C HIS A 578 22.13 25.02 30.40
N VAL A 579 20.91 24.67 29.99
CA VAL A 579 20.02 25.56 29.24
C VAL A 579 19.24 26.45 30.21
N LEU A 580 19.42 27.77 30.09
CA LEU A 580 18.81 28.78 30.96
C LEU A 580 17.45 29.27 30.45
N GLN A 581 17.25 29.23 29.14
CA GLN A 581 16.03 29.65 28.46
C GLN A 581 15.75 28.70 27.30
N SER A 582 14.46 28.43 27.05
CA SER A 582 14.03 27.58 25.94
C SER A 582 14.65 28.03 24.61
N GLN A 583 15.10 27.05 23.82
CA GLN A 583 15.56 27.30 22.47
C GLN A 583 14.44 27.93 21.64
N ASP A 584 14.80 28.94 20.84
CA ASP A 584 13.89 29.58 19.89
C ASP A 584 14.53 29.67 18.50
N PHE A 585 13.76 30.10 17.50
CA PHE A 585 14.25 30.25 16.14
C PHE A 585 14.48 31.72 15.79
N PHE A 586 15.59 31.96 15.09
CA PHE A 586 15.83 33.24 14.42
C PHE A 586 15.14 33.24 13.06
N LEU A 587 14.44 34.34 12.74
CA LEU A 587 13.89 34.59 11.42
C LEU A 587 14.38 35.96 10.92
N PRO A 588 15.15 36.02 9.82
CA PRO A 588 15.67 37.28 9.29
C PRO A 588 14.56 38.13 8.68
N SER A 589 14.82 39.44 8.60
CA SER A 589 14.00 40.36 7.79
C SER A 589 14.24 40.10 6.30
N GLY A 590 13.18 40.19 5.49
CA GLY A 590 13.27 39.99 4.04
C GLY A 590 12.11 39.17 3.47
N GLY A 591 11.93 39.23 2.15
CA GLY A 591 10.89 38.48 1.46
C GLY A 591 11.28 37.02 1.23
N GLY A 592 10.31 36.11 1.32
CA GLY A 592 10.46 34.70 0.95
C GLY A 592 10.73 33.72 2.10
N HIS A 593 11.03 34.20 3.31
CA HIS A 593 11.04 33.40 4.54
C HIS A 593 9.61 33.04 4.95
N ILE A 594 9.42 31.92 5.66
CA ILE A 594 8.10 31.44 6.11
C ILE A 594 8.09 31.35 7.64
N VAL A 595 7.13 32.03 8.26
CA VAL A 595 6.94 31.98 9.72
C VAL A 595 6.62 30.56 10.19
N PRO A 596 7.07 30.16 11.40
CA PRO A 596 7.84 30.97 12.35
C PRO A 596 9.36 30.89 12.17
N LYS A 597 9.90 29.94 11.39
CA LYS A 597 11.32 29.56 11.47
C LYS A 597 12.05 29.29 10.15
N TRP A 598 11.33 29.26 9.03
CA TRP A 598 11.85 28.72 7.77
C TRP A 598 12.54 29.80 6.95
N ILE A 599 13.86 29.73 6.88
CA ILE A 599 14.70 30.68 6.16
C ILE A 599 14.92 30.16 4.74
N LYS A 600 14.42 30.87 3.73
CA LYS A 600 14.64 30.54 2.32
C LYS A 600 16.14 30.42 2.00
N LEU A 601 16.51 29.33 1.33
CA LEU A 601 17.87 29.01 0.91
C LEU A 601 18.07 29.29 -0.57
N ASP A 602 19.30 29.63 -0.93
CA ASP A 602 19.74 29.65 -2.33
C ASP A 602 20.18 28.24 -2.76
N LYS A 603 19.40 27.61 -3.64
CA LYS A 603 19.69 26.27 -4.17
C LYS A 603 20.82 26.24 -5.20
N THR A 604 21.21 27.40 -5.74
CA THR A 604 22.19 27.49 -6.82
C THR A 604 23.63 27.46 -6.33
N THR A 605 23.84 27.56 -5.02
CA THR A 605 25.16 27.57 -4.39
C THR A 605 25.22 26.62 -3.18
N GLU A 606 26.35 25.97 -2.99
CA GLU A 606 26.63 25.17 -1.79
C GLU A 606 27.25 26.03 -0.67
N ALA A 607 27.69 27.25 -0.97
CA ALA A 607 28.28 28.17 0.00
C ALA A 607 27.26 28.57 1.07
N LEU A 608 27.71 28.70 2.31
CA LEU A 608 26.85 29.12 3.42
C LEU A 608 26.37 30.56 3.24
N GLN A 609 25.06 30.77 3.35
CA GLN A 609 24.45 32.09 3.49
C GLN A 609 24.49 32.49 4.97
N TYR A 610 25.27 33.53 5.29
CA TYR A 610 25.44 34.00 6.67
C TYR A 610 24.40 35.03 7.05
N TYR A 611 23.88 34.90 8.28
CA TYR A 611 22.93 35.81 8.88
C TYR A 611 23.51 36.37 10.20
N SER A 612 23.24 37.64 10.47
CA SER A 612 23.59 38.31 11.72
C SER A 612 22.52 38.02 12.78
N VAL A 613 22.83 37.18 13.76
CA VAL A 613 21.88 36.61 14.72
C VAL A 613 22.14 37.17 16.11
N PRO A 614 21.23 37.98 16.68
CA PRO A 614 21.29 38.40 18.07
C PRO A 614 20.55 37.41 19.01
N PRO A 615 20.92 37.36 20.31
CA PRO A 615 20.06 36.73 21.32
C PRO A 615 18.75 37.51 21.45
N THR A 616 17.67 36.87 21.89
CA THR A 616 16.41 37.60 22.18
C THR A 616 16.55 38.62 23.30
N ASN A 617 17.44 38.36 24.26
CA ASN A 617 17.63 39.14 25.48
C ASN A 617 19.07 38.97 25.98
N THR A 618 19.64 40.03 26.54
CA THR A 618 21.00 40.02 27.11
C THR A 618 21.02 39.73 28.61
N VAL A 619 19.85 39.67 29.25
CA VAL A 619 19.67 39.25 30.65
C VAL A 619 18.55 38.22 30.70
N ILE A 620 18.78 37.12 31.41
CA ILE A 620 17.81 36.06 31.65
C ILE A 620 17.52 36.02 33.15
N THR A 621 16.23 36.06 33.52
CA THR A 621 15.79 35.78 34.89
C THR A 621 15.04 34.45 34.89
N THR A 622 15.54 33.48 35.65
CA THR A 622 14.93 32.15 35.76
C THR A 622 13.83 32.14 36.83
N ALA A 623 13.03 31.07 36.84
CA ALA A 623 11.87 30.94 37.74
C ALA A 623 12.24 30.91 39.24
N ASP A 624 13.48 30.55 39.57
CA ASP A 624 14.04 30.60 40.93
C ASP A 624 14.55 32.00 41.33
N GLY A 625 14.33 33.02 40.48
CA GLY A 625 14.72 34.40 40.74
C GLY A 625 16.18 34.72 40.39
N LYS A 626 16.99 33.72 40.01
CA LYS A 626 18.38 33.95 39.61
C LYS A 626 18.43 34.74 38.30
N ARG A 627 19.42 35.63 38.20
CA ARG A 627 19.66 36.44 37.01
C ARG A 627 20.99 36.09 36.38
N TYR A 628 21.03 36.07 35.05
CA TYR A 628 22.21 35.75 34.28
C TYR A 628 22.42 36.83 33.21
N ARG A 629 23.65 37.31 33.05
CA ARG A 629 24.01 38.26 31.99
C ARG A 629 24.73 37.57 30.85
N PHE A 630 24.46 38.03 29.64
CA PHE A 630 25.18 37.63 28.45
C PHE A 630 26.67 37.91 28.58
N VAL A 631 27.50 36.99 28.10
CA VAL A 631 28.95 37.11 28.01
C VAL A 631 29.45 36.48 26.73
N GLU A 632 30.54 37.03 26.20
CA GLU A 632 31.24 36.46 25.05
C GLU A 632 32.46 35.69 25.55
N VAL A 633 32.46 34.38 25.28
CA VAL A 633 33.50 33.44 25.69
C VAL A 633 33.95 32.60 24.49
N PRO A 634 35.12 31.93 24.55
CA PRO A 634 35.58 31.10 23.45
C PRO A 634 34.53 30.08 23.00
N GLY A 635 34.21 30.08 21.70
CA GLY A 635 33.21 29.19 21.10
C GLY A 635 31.75 29.64 21.21
N SER A 636 31.43 30.64 22.03
CA SER A 636 30.08 31.22 22.10
C SER A 636 29.79 32.12 20.90
N THR A 637 28.51 32.31 20.62
CA THR A 637 28.04 33.25 19.59
C THR A 637 28.04 34.67 20.17
N PRO A 638 28.71 35.64 19.54
CA PRO A 638 28.72 37.04 19.98
C PRO A 638 27.37 37.72 19.72
N ASN A 639 27.19 38.95 20.20
CA ASN A 639 25.95 39.71 19.99
C ASN A 639 26.14 40.91 19.02
N PRO A 640 25.75 40.82 17.73
CA PRO A 640 25.22 39.65 17.03
C PRO A 640 26.33 38.75 16.46
N GLY A 641 26.01 37.47 16.21
CA GLY A 641 26.93 36.50 15.63
C GLY A 641 26.55 36.05 14.23
N GLN A 642 27.55 35.71 13.42
CA GLN A 642 27.34 35.26 12.04
C GLN A 642 27.08 33.75 11.99
N ILE A 643 25.87 33.35 11.59
CA ILE A 643 25.47 31.94 11.46
C ILE A 643 25.15 31.63 10.01
N GLY A 644 25.85 30.66 9.45
CA GLY A 644 25.73 30.23 8.06
C GLY A 644 24.82 29.02 7.88
N ILE A 645 23.95 29.04 6.87
CA ILE A 645 23.15 27.89 6.43
C ILE A 645 23.19 27.75 4.91
N SER A 646 23.06 26.52 4.41
CA SER A 646 22.88 26.21 2.97
C SER A 646 21.99 24.99 2.80
N TRP A 647 21.65 24.63 1.55
CA TRP A 647 20.82 23.45 1.30
C TRP A 647 21.49 22.12 1.72
N LYS A 648 22.83 22.10 1.88
CA LYS A 648 23.59 20.96 2.41
C LYS A 648 23.81 21.01 3.92
N LYS A 649 23.79 22.21 4.50
CA LYS A 649 23.96 22.44 5.95
C LYS A 649 22.84 23.37 6.43
N PRO A 650 21.61 22.84 6.56
CA PRO A 650 20.40 23.67 6.63
C PRO A 650 20.01 24.07 8.06
N ALA A 651 20.70 23.60 9.10
CA ALA A 651 20.37 23.88 10.49
C ALA A 651 21.54 24.54 11.24
N GLY A 652 21.51 25.86 11.29
CA GLY A 652 22.47 26.66 12.06
C GLY A 652 22.14 26.65 13.55
N ASN A 653 23.16 26.70 14.42
CA ASN A 653 23.00 26.79 15.86
C ASN A 653 23.85 27.95 16.40
N ALA A 654 23.21 28.89 17.08
CA ALA A 654 23.84 29.94 17.87
C ALA A 654 23.80 29.56 19.35
N TYR A 655 24.95 29.65 20.04
CA TYR A 655 25.07 29.39 21.47
C TYR A 655 25.45 30.67 22.20
N PHE A 656 24.46 31.36 22.77
CA PHE A 656 24.66 32.56 23.57
C PHE A 656 24.96 32.16 25.01
N ALA A 657 26.13 32.56 25.51
CA ALA A 657 26.59 32.21 26.85
C ALA A 657 26.16 33.26 27.88
N TYR A 658 25.78 32.80 29.07
CA TYR A 658 25.41 33.67 30.19
C TYR A 658 26.09 33.19 31.47
N LYS A 659 26.47 34.14 32.33
CA LYS A 659 27.00 33.87 33.68
C LYS A 659 26.08 34.45 34.76
N LEU A 660 26.07 33.80 35.91
CA LEU A 660 25.27 34.21 37.07
C LEU A 660 25.64 35.62 37.52
N LEU A 661 24.64 36.43 37.85
CA LEU A 661 24.78 37.71 38.53
C LEU A 661 24.53 37.52 40.03
N ASN A 662 25.60 37.59 40.82
CA ASN A 662 25.58 37.28 42.24
C ASN A 662 26.04 38.49 43.07
N TYR A 663 25.13 39.44 43.30
CA TYR A 663 25.39 40.65 44.05
C TYR A 663 25.14 40.44 45.55
N TRP A 664 25.87 41.16 46.39
CA TRP A 664 25.58 41.26 47.82
C TRP A 664 24.35 42.14 48.03
N MET A 665 23.30 41.58 48.63
CA MET A 665 22.10 42.33 49.00
C MET A 665 21.91 42.44 50.52
N GLY A 666 22.35 41.42 51.28
CA GLY A 666 22.05 41.33 52.71
C GLY A 666 20.56 41.16 53.00
N GLY A 667 20.19 41.24 54.27
CA GLY A 667 18.79 41.38 54.68
C GLY A 667 18.07 40.10 55.13
N THR A 668 18.75 38.96 55.24
CA THR A 668 18.18 37.78 55.91
C THR A 668 17.95 38.09 57.39
N THR A 669 16.73 37.89 57.89
CA THR A 669 16.36 38.16 59.28
C THR A 669 17.33 37.49 60.26
N ASP A 670 17.80 38.25 61.25
CA ASP A 670 18.79 37.86 62.27
C ASP A 670 20.20 37.51 61.75
N GLN A 671 20.43 37.63 60.44
CA GLN A 671 21.69 37.34 59.77
C GLN A 671 21.96 38.32 58.63
N GLN A 672 21.54 39.58 58.77
CA GLN A 672 21.43 40.52 57.64
C GLN A 672 22.78 40.81 56.98
N SER A 673 23.86 40.79 57.76
CA SER A 673 25.23 41.14 57.32
C SER A 673 26.14 39.92 57.11
N GLU A 674 25.61 38.71 57.30
CA GLU A 674 26.42 37.49 57.34
C GLU A 674 26.78 36.99 55.94
N TRP A 675 28.08 37.00 55.61
CA TRP A 675 28.61 36.60 54.30
C TRP A 675 28.17 35.19 53.88
N ASP A 676 28.21 34.24 54.80
CA ASP A 676 28.02 32.82 54.50
C ASP A 676 26.54 32.39 54.44
N VAL A 677 25.62 33.37 54.41
CA VAL A 677 24.19 33.14 54.22
C VAL A 677 23.84 33.31 52.75
N THR A 678 23.48 32.21 52.09
CA THR A 678 23.18 32.18 50.65
C THR A 678 22.05 33.13 50.24
N SER A 679 21.04 33.34 51.09
CA SER A 679 19.93 34.27 50.82
C SER A 679 20.30 35.75 50.89
N ASN A 680 21.49 36.10 51.41
CA ASN A 680 22.02 37.46 51.35
C ASN A 680 22.68 37.80 50.00
N TRP A 681 22.73 36.83 49.09
CA TRP A 681 23.28 36.98 47.75
C TRP A 681 22.20 36.80 46.69
N THR A 682 22.19 37.66 45.67
CA THR A 682 21.12 37.64 44.66
C THR A 682 21.11 36.36 43.80
N GLY A 683 22.22 35.63 43.76
CA GLY A 683 22.33 34.33 43.08
C GLY A 683 21.99 33.14 43.97
N ALA A 684 21.56 33.37 45.22
CA ALA A 684 21.32 32.33 46.23
C ALA A 684 22.55 31.42 46.45
N GLN A 685 23.76 31.99 46.32
CA GLN A 685 25.02 31.28 46.43
C GLN A 685 26.06 32.20 47.07
N VAL A 686 26.82 31.69 48.03
CA VAL A 686 27.99 32.40 48.57
C VAL A 686 29.09 32.39 47.50
N PRO A 687 29.73 33.53 47.19
CA PRO A 687 30.81 33.60 46.21
C PRO A 687 31.93 32.61 46.54
N LEU A 688 32.37 31.87 45.52
CA LEU A 688 33.50 30.96 45.63
C LEU A 688 34.81 31.74 45.76
N THR A 689 35.87 31.08 46.25
CA THR A 689 37.20 31.68 46.34
C THR A 689 37.64 32.30 45.01
N GLY A 690 38.01 33.57 45.07
CA GLY A 690 38.45 34.37 43.92
C GLY A 690 37.33 34.79 42.97
N GLU A 691 36.05 34.67 43.35
CA GLU A 691 34.96 35.37 42.66
C GLU A 691 34.92 36.84 43.06
N ASP A 692 34.44 37.67 42.14
CA ASP A 692 34.20 39.08 42.41
C ASP A 692 33.07 39.22 43.43
N VAL A 693 33.19 40.22 44.29
CA VAL A 693 32.14 40.63 45.22
C VAL A 693 31.67 42.00 44.80
N GLU A 694 30.42 42.08 44.39
CA GLU A 694 29.78 43.32 43.96
C GLU A 694 28.52 43.58 44.77
N PHE A 695 28.38 44.79 45.31
CA PHE A 695 27.20 45.18 46.06
C PHE A 695 26.02 45.48 45.13
N ALA A 696 24.82 45.06 45.54
CA ALA A 696 23.60 45.36 44.83
C ALA A 696 23.31 46.87 44.89
N THR A 697 22.94 47.44 43.76
CA THR A 697 22.49 48.82 43.60
C THR A 697 21.16 48.83 42.85
N THR A 698 20.47 49.98 42.89
CA THR A 698 19.30 50.20 42.03
C THR A 698 19.65 50.02 40.55
N GLU A 699 20.89 50.34 40.14
CA GLU A 699 21.34 50.26 38.75
C GLU A 699 21.65 48.81 38.32
N ASN A 700 22.40 48.04 39.12
CA ASN A 700 22.83 46.69 38.72
C ASN A 700 21.82 45.58 39.05
N PHE A 701 20.99 45.74 40.10
CA PHE A 701 20.05 44.74 40.57
C PHE A 701 18.59 45.22 40.60
N GLY A 702 18.35 46.53 40.61
CA GLY A 702 17.01 47.11 40.75
C GLY A 702 16.62 47.41 42.19
N SER A 703 17.41 46.95 43.17
CA SER A 703 17.26 47.28 44.59
C SER A 703 18.64 47.32 45.23
N PRO A 704 18.93 48.34 46.06
CA PRO A 704 20.22 48.45 46.72
C PRO A 704 20.39 47.40 47.82
N ALA A 705 21.64 47.09 48.15
CA ALA A 705 21.98 46.32 49.33
C ALA A 705 21.41 46.99 50.58
N VAL A 706 20.86 46.19 51.49
CA VAL A 706 20.15 46.69 52.68
C VAL A 706 20.99 46.59 53.96
N ALA A 707 22.12 45.88 53.91
CA ALA A 707 23.01 45.68 55.05
C ALA A 707 24.48 45.62 54.62
N ASP A 708 25.37 46.01 55.54
CA ASP A 708 26.82 45.90 55.39
C ASP A 708 27.24 44.44 55.25
N LEU A 709 28.34 44.19 54.54
CA LEU A 709 28.89 42.85 54.33
C LEU A 709 29.98 42.59 55.37
N HIS A 710 29.72 41.67 56.31
CA HIS A 710 30.72 41.31 57.31
C HIS A 710 31.56 40.13 56.85
N VAL A 711 32.88 40.34 56.78
CA VAL A 711 33.83 39.24 56.56
C VAL A 711 33.82 38.34 57.80
N PRO A 712 33.56 37.03 57.64
CA PRO A 712 33.44 36.13 58.78
C PRO A 712 34.82 35.81 59.38
N THR A 713 34.84 35.46 60.65
CA THR A 713 36.04 35.01 61.36
C THR A 713 36.42 33.57 61.00
N THR A 714 35.47 32.80 60.46
CA THR A 714 35.66 31.42 60.04
C THR A 714 36.28 31.37 58.63
N ASN A 715 37.58 31.13 58.58
CA ASN A 715 38.43 31.03 57.39
C ASN A 715 38.68 32.36 56.65
N PRO A 716 39.94 32.65 56.25
CA PRO A 716 40.23 33.81 55.42
C PRO A 716 39.43 33.78 54.11
N LYS A 717 38.76 34.89 53.78
CA LYS A 717 38.10 35.05 52.49
C LYS A 717 39.09 35.55 51.45
N ILE A 718 38.97 35.04 50.24
CA ILE A 718 39.76 35.45 49.09
C ILE A 718 38.76 35.76 47.97
N ILE A 719 38.79 36.99 47.47
CA ILE A 719 37.90 37.47 46.40
C ILE A 719 38.71 37.92 45.20
N GLY A 720 38.05 38.02 44.05
CA GLY A 720 38.57 38.62 42.83
C GLY A 720 38.63 40.14 43.00
N ASN A 721 37.75 40.85 42.30
CA ASN A 721 37.52 42.27 42.50
C ASN A 721 36.55 42.51 43.67
N LEU A 722 36.70 43.66 44.31
CA LEU A 722 35.65 44.24 45.15
C LEU A 722 35.04 45.41 44.39
N ILE A 723 33.74 45.39 44.17
CA ILE A 723 33.01 46.45 43.47
C ILE A 723 31.93 46.96 44.42
N ASN A 724 32.15 48.14 44.99
CA ASN A 724 31.19 48.74 45.92
C ASN A 724 30.82 50.14 45.44
N ASN A 725 29.65 50.24 44.79
CA ASN A 725 29.03 51.52 44.44
C ASN A 725 27.75 51.74 45.27
N SER A 726 27.69 51.16 46.48
CA SER A 726 26.54 51.20 47.39
C SER A 726 26.82 52.06 48.63
N ASP A 727 25.79 52.38 49.40
CA ASP A 727 25.90 53.08 50.69
C ASP A 727 26.12 52.10 51.87
N LYS A 728 26.67 50.92 51.58
CA LYS A 728 26.92 49.86 52.56
C LYS A 728 28.41 49.56 52.63
N ASP A 729 28.87 49.23 53.82
CA ASP A 729 30.27 48.97 54.08
C ASP A 729 30.63 47.49 53.84
N LEU A 730 31.86 47.27 53.37
CA LEU A 730 32.52 45.98 53.54
C LEU A 730 33.30 46.00 54.85
N VAL A 731 32.84 45.23 55.84
CA VAL A 731 33.39 45.24 57.19
C VAL A 731 34.29 44.03 57.40
N VAL A 732 35.60 44.28 57.47
CA VAL A 732 36.59 43.30 57.96
C VAL A 732 36.52 43.29 59.49
N THR A 733 35.73 42.38 60.04
CA THR A 733 35.49 42.25 61.49
C THR A 733 36.77 41.89 62.26
N THR A 734 36.78 42.08 63.58
CA THR A 734 37.94 41.67 64.41
C THR A 734 38.19 40.17 64.27
N SER A 735 39.45 39.76 64.24
CA SER A 735 39.89 38.38 64.00
C SER A 735 39.54 37.80 62.62
N SER A 736 38.96 38.56 61.70
CA SER A 736 38.72 38.11 60.31
C SER A 736 39.86 38.51 59.38
N GLN A 737 39.94 37.85 58.22
CA GLN A 737 40.91 38.16 57.18
C GLN A 737 40.26 38.13 55.79
N LEU A 738 40.50 39.17 55.00
CA LEU A 738 40.11 39.27 53.60
C LEU A 738 41.34 39.49 52.72
N THR A 739 41.45 38.73 51.63
CA THR A 739 42.43 38.93 50.57
C THR A 739 41.71 39.31 49.28
N ILE A 740 42.11 40.43 48.67
CA ILE A 740 41.62 40.88 47.37
C ILE A 740 42.69 40.60 46.32
N ASN A 741 42.40 39.69 45.39
CA ASN A 741 43.33 39.31 44.33
C ASN A 741 43.33 40.30 43.16
N GLY A 742 42.17 40.90 42.91
CA GLY A 742 41.92 41.85 41.84
C GLY A 742 42.04 43.30 42.28
N VAL A 743 41.11 44.13 41.82
CA VAL A 743 41.04 45.57 42.10
C VAL A 743 39.87 45.90 43.01
N VAL A 744 40.00 46.99 43.77
CA VAL A 744 38.89 47.64 44.46
C VAL A 744 38.37 48.77 43.57
N GLU A 745 37.10 48.64 43.17
CA GLU A 745 36.35 49.66 42.46
C GLU A 745 35.30 50.24 43.41
N ASP A 746 35.62 51.39 43.99
CA ASP A 746 34.76 52.14 44.91
C ASP A 746 34.64 53.58 44.40
N ASN A 747 33.53 53.88 43.72
CA ASN A 747 33.28 55.22 43.17
C ASN A 747 32.49 56.12 44.14
N ASN A 748 32.21 55.66 45.37
CA ASN A 748 31.45 56.41 46.37
C ASN A 748 31.99 56.22 47.80
N PRO A 749 33.31 56.38 48.05
CA PRO A 749 33.98 56.00 49.30
C PRO A 749 33.54 56.81 50.54
N ASN A 750 32.74 57.85 50.37
CA ASN A 750 32.25 58.70 51.45
C ASN A 750 30.88 58.26 52.01
N VAL A 751 30.20 57.31 51.36
CA VAL A 751 28.86 56.82 51.78
C VAL A 751 28.81 55.31 52.02
N GLY A 752 29.72 54.56 51.42
CA GLY A 752 30.02 53.17 51.75
C GLY A 752 31.49 52.93 51.44
N THR A 753 32.20 52.19 52.29
CA THR A 753 33.65 52.00 52.17
C THR A 753 34.11 50.67 52.74
N ILE A 754 35.42 50.46 52.84
CA ILE A 754 36.00 49.33 53.56
C ILE A 754 36.24 49.74 55.02
N VAL A 755 35.65 49.01 55.96
CA VAL A 755 35.83 49.24 57.41
C VAL A 755 36.62 48.09 58.01
N VAL A 756 37.78 48.38 58.61
CA VAL A 756 38.57 47.39 59.36
C VAL A 756 38.34 47.59 60.84
N LYS A 757 37.65 46.63 61.48
CA LYS A 757 37.37 46.68 62.91
C LYS A 757 38.60 46.29 63.72
N SER A 758 38.88 47.08 64.75
CA SER A 758 39.90 46.82 65.77
C SER A 758 39.21 46.74 67.13
N SER A 759 39.75 46.00 68.09
CA SER A 759 39.30 46.13 69.48
C SER A 759 40.44 45.88 70.45
N LYS A 760 40.26 46.27 71.71
CA LYS A 760 41.25 46.04 72.76
C LYS A 760 41.49 44.56 73.03
N ASP A 761 40.42 43.76 72.95
CA ASP A 761 40.40 42.40 73.48
C ASP A 761 40.44 41.33 72.37
N ASN A 762 40.41 41.72 71.10
CA ASN A 762 40.49 40.82 69.94
C ASN A 762 41.50 41.34 68.90
N PRO A 763 42.17 40.44 68.15
CA PRO A 763 43.00 40.85 67.01
C PRO A 763 42.25 41.77 66.03
N THR A 764 42.92 42.80 65.54
CA THR A 764 42.40 43.65 64.47
C THR A 764 42.12 42.83 63.22
N GLY A 765 41.04 43.16 62.50
CA GLY A 765 40.76 42.56 61.19
C GLY A 765 41.92 42.78 60.21
N THR A 766 42.15 41.84 59.31
CA THR A 766 43.28 41.88 58.36
C THR A 766 42.80 42.00 56.92
N LEU A 767 43.13 43.11 56.25
CA LEU A 767 42.89 43.31 54.82
C LEU A 767 44.20 43.17 54.05
N LEU A 768 44.22 42.29 53.05
CA LEU A 768 45.38 42.01 52.20
C LEU A 768 45.05 42.28 50.73
N PHE A 769 46.00 42.88 50.01
CA PHE A 769 45.97 42.98 48.55
C PHE A 769 47.04 42.07 47.97
N ALA A 770 46.66 41.11 47.13
CA ALA A 770 47.63 40.23 46.49
C ALA A 770 48.55 41.00 45.52
N ASN A 771 48.00 42.03 44.87
CA ASN A 771 48.72 42.95 44.00
C ASN A 771 48.50 44.41 44.45
N PRO A 772 49.23 44.90 45.46
CA PRO A 772 49.06 46.27 45.97
C PRO A 772 49.26 47.35 44.90
N GLY A 773 50.09 47.09 43.89
CA GLY A 773 50.33 48.03 42.78
C GLY A 773 49.11 48.34 41.91
N ASN A 774 48.09 47.48 41.93
CA ASN A 774 46.81 47.71 41.24
C ASN A 774 45.79 48.45 42.13
N ASN A 775 46.11 48.67 43.41
CA ASN A 775 45.20 49.18 44.45
C ASN A 775 45.85 50.35 45.20
N GLN A 776 46.40 51.33 44.47
CA GLN A 776 47.20 52.42 45.06
C GLN A 776 46.38 53.50 45.77
N ASN A 777 45.08 53.61 45.48
CA ASN A 777 44.20 54.66 45.99
C ASN A 777 42.92 54.09 46.60
N VAL A 778 43.04 53.08 47.47
CA VAL A 778 41.89 52.48 48.14
C VAL A 778 41.58 53.24 49.43
N GLY A 779 40.36 53.77 49.53
CA GLY A 779 39.83 54.37 50.75
C GLY A 779 39.37 53.30 51.74
N GLY A 780 39.59 53.54 53.03
CA GLY A 780 39.09 52.67 54.08
C GLY A 780 39.25 53.32 55.46
N THR A 781 38.42 52.88 56.40
CA THR A 781 38.40 53.40 57.77
C THR A 781 38.77 52.29 58.75
N VAL A 782 39.71 52.57 59.66
CA VAL A 782 39.93 51.71 60.83
C VAL A 782 39.04 52.21 61.96
N GLU A 783 38.20 51.34 62.49
CA GLU A 783 37.23 51.68 63.55
C GLU A 783 37.47 50.82 64.79
N PHE A 784 37.53 51.46 65.95
CA PHE A 784 37.89 50.86 67.24
C PHE A 784 36.68 50.49 68.09
#